data_AF-A0A4Y8MIZ8-F1
#
_entry.id   AF-A0A4Y8MIZ8-F1
#
_cell.length_a   1.000
_cell.length_b   1.000
_cell.length_c   1.000
_cell.angle_alpha   90.00
_cell.angle_beta   90.00
_cell.angle_gamma   90.00
#
_symmetry.space_group_name_H-M   'P 1'
#
loop_
_entity.id
_entity.type
_entity.pdbx_description
1 polymer ?
#
loop_
_entity_poly.entity_id
_entity_poly.type
_entity_poly.pdbx_seq_one_letter_code
_entity_poly.pdbx_strand_id
1 'polypeptide(L)'
;MGDPSADRSVARGGDVSTDDLNSEDLLKRYKVPGQNIFLIGTFDAGVTVLDQQVRALNLVWALVEQDFLQYHRQSNVAGPAGRPQRVAIVGGGFAGLTAAAGLLRKGINADITLFEQRDTLLPLQQGSDSRWLHPHIYDWPKVGSLSGAALLPVLNWTAARASDVVVQILGEWKATYREWHGTSENKFRLYCNARHVQVHETGTDRNQLRIEWVGEQRSPEDGITAVPLNGSPSATYHTVTTGSSEEFDIVLLAVGFGTERDTEQSYWRNETYAQPSLDSQRHTYVVSGQGDGAMMDLLRLRVSQFRQDRILGEIFEGKKQLVDALQEIQALHTGLNAAPGLFNALEVLSDRHPDEFATVRDRMSRRLRRDTEVILSLQVKKFSELFDPATRRISFQNRVLVYLLYKCGGFFPSSRGTDELERDSELIAERVVRRHGTRRDEMLKDVLSEYLYKLISSARTEKDANYFLQPHAPAWRGGYFGFPGRELDAVHLPETTKSSWKKEYLPGPTALMATAFCASLSGVLAAGHSSDFRLRVVLHRVVSFGGREVLQQACDYQGVALSHADKSGVARTFPTHVGTIGLAFGTRQIIRSRKKVSPTELRLYMKSPARALNEASRDMSPSVTFVLAIPIVEPPEPNRHTPPSSVVGVIYIDSQQPGYFINNKVLSGIVTMADGFVSGLQVLSESRLQRLSNMAPPVLFAPNKIVAETNSHPLFDATAKRLLEEVTSIVPPMTGGPFQMNFDYSEFVALE
;
A
#
# COMPACT_ATOMS: atom_id res chain seq x y z
N MET A 1 -22.83 -11.50 -42.42
CA MET A 1 -23.59 -11.87 -41.20
C MET A 1 -22.78 -12.93 -40.47
N GLY A 2 -21.93 -12.50 -39.54
CA GLY A 2 -21.19 -13.37 -38.64
C GLY A 2 -21.69 -13.10 -37.23
N ASP A 3 -22.08 -14.15 -36.53
CA ASP A 3 -22.59 -14.14 -35.17
C ASP A 3 -21.51 -13.61 -34.19
N PRO A 4 -21.70 -12.47 -33.51
CA PRO A 4 -20.73 -11.92 -32.56
C PRO A 4 -20.83 -12.57 -31.15
N SER A 5 -21.56 -13.66 -30.98
CA SER A 5 -21.82 -14.26 -29.66
C SER A 5 -20.74 -15.21 -29.13
N ALA A 6 -19.65 -15.47 -29.87
CA ALA A 6 -18.71 -16.54 -29.54
C ALA A 6 -17.55 -16.20 -28.58
N ASP A 7 -17.39 -14.95 -28.11
CA ASP A 7 -16.26 -14.56 -27.23
C ASP A 7 -16.68 -14.16 -25.81
N ARG A 8 -17.54 -14.99 -25.18
CA ARG A 8 -18.09 -14.76 -23.82
C ARG A 8 -17.41 -15.62 -22.73
N SER A 9 -16.12 -15.90 -22.83
CA SER A 9 -15.32 -16.43 -21.71
C SER A 9 -14.36 -15.37 -21.16
N VAL A 10 -14.87 -14.15 -20.93
CA VAL A 10 -14.11 -13.15 -20.18
C VAL A 10 -13.89 -13.67 -18.76
N ALA A 11 -12.62 -13.77 -18.36
CA ALA A 11 -12.17 -14.28 -17.06
C ALA A 11 -13.05 -13.76 -15.92
N ARG A 12 -13.53 -14.69 -15.09
CA ARG A 12 -14.35 -14.39 -13.91
C ARG A 12 -13.44 -13.80 -12.85
N GLY A 13 -13.27 -12.48 -12.88
CA GLY A 13 -12.51 -11.75 -11.87
C GLY A 13 -13.06 -12.05 -10.46
N GLY A 14 -12.21 -12.60 -9.61
CA GLY A 14 -12.48 -12.82 -8.20
C GLY A 14 -11.19 -12.67 -7.41
N ASP A 15 -11.33 -12.28 -6.15
CA ASP A 15 -10.19 -12.17 -5.22
C ASP A 15 -9.51 -13.53 -5.06
N VAL A 16 -8.19 -13.58 -4.97
CA VAL A 16 -7.48 -14.82 -4.64
C VAL A 16 -7.12 -14.74 -3.16
N SER A 17 -7.53 -15.75 -2.38
CA SER A 17 -7.15 -15.83 -0.97
C SER A 17 -5.63 -15.93 -0.83
N THR A 18 -5.06 -15.12 0.06
CA THR A 18 -3.65 -15.17 0.45
C THR A 18 -3.40 -16.11 1.64
N ASP A 19 -4.45 -16.65 2.26
CA ASP A 19 -4.36 -17.26 3.58
C ASP A 19 -3.47 -18.52 3.66
N ASP A 20 -3.11 -19.12 2.51
CA ASP A 20 -2.28 -20.33 2.43
C ASP A 20 -1.21 -20.31 1.31
N LEU A 21 -0.99 -19.17 0.63
CA LEU A 21 -0.04 -19.12 -0.49
C LEU A 21 1.38 -18.83 0.00
N ASN A 22 2.24 -19.86 -0.03
CA ASN A 22 3.68 -19.68 0.11
C ASN A 22 4.26 -19.00 -1.16
N SER A 23 5.55 -18.63 -1.11
CA SER A 23 6.20 -17.94 -2.24
C SER A 23 6.26 -18.76 -3.52
N GLU A 24 6.28 -20.10 -3.43
CA GLU A 24 6.26 -20.99 -4.61
C GLU A 24 4.89 -20.96 -5.31
N ASP A 25 3.82 -21.12 -4.54
CA ASP A 25 2.45 -21.13 -5.06
C ASP A 25 2.03 -19.77 -5.60
N LEU A 26 2.50 -18.70 -4.95
CA LEU A 26 2.33 -17.35 -5.45
C LEU A 26 3.03 -17.19 -6.80
N LEU A 27 4.32 -17.58 -6.91
CA LEU A 27 5.10 -17.43 -8.14
C LEU A 27 4.47 -18.15 -9.35
N LYS A 28 3.87 -19.33 -9.13
CA LYS A 28 3.16 -20.10 -10.17
C LYS A 28 2.04 -19.29 -10.85
N ARG A 29 1.40 -18.36 -10.13
CA ARG A 29 0.31 -17.50 -10.67
C ARG A 29 0.82 -16.35 -11.54
N TYR A 30 2.09 -15.99 -11.42
CA TYR A 30 2.71 -14.97 -12.27
C TYR A 30 3.39 -15.58 -13.49
N LYS A 31 3.93 -16.80 -13.35
CA LYS A 31 4.82 -17.42 -14.33
C LYS A 31 4.08 -18.00 -15.54
N VAL A 32 4.55 -17.70 -16.75
CA VAL A 32 4.14 -18.38 -17.98
C VAL A 32 4.71 -19.81 -17.98
N PRO A 33 3.91 -20.86 -18.25
CA PRO A 33 4.39 -22.24 -18.17
C PRO A 33 5.63 -22.49 -19.04
N GLY A 34 6.67 -23.07 -18.42
CA GLY A 34 7.92 -23.42 -19.11
C GLY A 34 8.82 -22.24 -19.48
N GLN A 35 8.45 -21.01 -19.14
CA GLN A 35 9.14 -19.79 -19.57
C GLN A 35 9.46 -18.90 -18.36
N ASN A 36 10.60 -18.21 -18.38
CA ASN A 36 10.95 -17.21 -17.35
C ASN A 36 10.30 -15.84 -17.65
N ILE A 37 9.02 -15.88 -18.02
CA ILE A 37 8.17 -14.72 -18.26
C ILE A 37 7.15 -14.64 -17.13
N PHE A 38 6.99 -13.46 -16.53
CA PHE A 38 6.09 -13.22 -15.42
C PHE A 38 5.13 -12.08 -15.73
N LEU A 39 3.82 -12.31 -15.59
CA LEU A 39 2.77 -11.33 -15.85
C LEU A 39 2.43 -10.59 -14.55
N ILE A 40 2.22 -9.27 -14.59
CA ILE A 40 1.76 -8.50 -13.43
C ILE A 40 0.38 -7.90 -13.72
N GLY A 41 -0.64 -8.43 -13.04
CA GLY A 41 -1.97 -7.82 -12.98
C GLY A 41 -2.76 -7.78 -14.29
N THR A 42 -2.30 -8.49 -15.33
CA THR A 42 -2.82 -8.34 -16.70
C THR A 42 -4.27 -8.81 -16.85
N PHE A 43 -4.65 -9.88 -16.14
CA PHE A 43 -5.97 -10.51 -16.27
C PHE A 43 -6.90 -10.23 -15.09
N ASP A 44 -6.42 -9.52 -14.07
CA ASP A 44 -7.23 -9.16 -12.92
C ASP A 44 -8.32 -8.13 -13.27
N ALA A 45 -9.45 -8.21 -12.55
CA ALA A 45 -10.53 -7.24 -12.61
C ALA A 45 -10.42 -6.25 -11.43
N GLY A 46 -11.07 -5.08 -11.52
CA GLY A 46 -11.09 -4.10 -10.43
C GLY A 46 -9.70 -3.53 -10.12
N VAL A 47 -8.99 -3.07 -11.16
CA VAL A 47 -7.58 -2.69 -11.04
C VAL A 47 -7.43 -1.29 -10.43
N THR A 48 -7.07 -1.20 -9.15
CA THR A 48 -6.60 0.05 -8.54
C THR A 48 -5.07 0.21 -8.70
N VAL A 49 -4.57 1.44 -8.48
CA VAL A 49 -3.13 1.70 -8.48
C VAL A 49 -2.43 0.91 -7.38
N LEU A 50 -2.97 0.92 -6.16
CA LEU A 50 -2.42 0.19 -5.03
C LEU A 50 -2.33 -1.32 -5.32
N ASP A 51 -3.40 -1.94 -5.84
CA ASP A 51 -3.42 -3.38 -6.10
C ASP A 51 -2.33 -3.80 -7.09
N GLN A 52 -2.07 -2.98 -8.11
CA GLN A 52 -1.00 -3.24 -9.08
C GLN A 52 0.39 -3.13 -8.48
N GLN A 53 0.59 -2.18 -7.57
CA GLN A 53 1.84 -2.06 -6.83
C GLN A 53 2.04 -3.24 -5.87
N VAL A 54 0.97 -3.66 -5.17
CA VAL A 54 1.04 -4.83 -4.28
C VAL A 54 1.33 -6.11 -5.06
N ARG A 55 0.67 -6.34 -6.21
CA ARG A 55 0.99 -7.48 -7.10
C ARG A 55 2.44 -7.45 -7.58
N ALA A 56 2.96 -6.28 -7.94
CA ALA A 56 4.35 -6.12 -8.35
C ALA A 56 5.33 -6.49 -7.21
N LEU A 57 5.08 -6.03 -5.99
CA LEU A 57 5.90 -6.37 -4.82
C LEU A 57 5.76 -7.85 -4.41
N ASN A 58 4.56 -8.42 -4.54
CA ASN A 58 4.31 -9.84 -4.33
C ASN A 58 5.14 -10.71 -5.28
N LEU A 59 5.23 -10.33 -6.55
CA LEU A 59 6.10 -11.00 -7.53
C LEU A 59 7.57 -10.89 -7.13
N VAL A 60 8.06 -9.69 -6.77
CA VAL A 60 9.46 -9.50 -6.38
C VAL A 60 9.81 -10.32 -5.14
N TRP A 61 8.94 -10.31 -4.12
CA TRP A 61 9.08 -11.14 -2.93
C TRP A 61 9.19 -12.63 -3.31
N ALA A 62 8.27 -13.12 -4.15
CA ALA A 62 8.28 -14.52 -4.57
C ALA A 62 9.53 -14.91 -5.38
N LEU A 63 9.99 -14.05 -6.30
CA LEU A 63 11.22 -14.29 -7.08
C LEU A 63 12.47 -14.37 -6.20
N VAL A 64 12.58 -13.52 -5.18
CA VAL A 64 13.72 -13.49 -4.26
C VAL A 64 13.68 -14.68 -3.32
N GLU A 65 12.54 -14.98 -2.69
CA GLU A 65 12.42 -16.11 -1.75
C GLU A 65 12.61 -17.47 -2.43
N GLN A 66 12.26 -17.58 -3.72
CA GLN A 66 12.44 -18.79 -4.53
C GLN A 66 13.79 -18.87 -5.25
N ASP A 67 14.73 -17.96 -4.95
CA ASP A 67 16.10 -17.93 -5.49
C ASP A 67 16.16 -17.88 -7.04
N PHE A 68 15.12 -17.33 -7.68
CA PHE A 68 15.10 -17.04 -9.12
C PHE A 68 16.05 -15.90 -9.48
N LEU A 69 16.25 -14.99 -8.53
CA LEU A 69 17.12 -13.82 -8.65
C LEU A 69 18.25 -13.92 -7.64
N GLN A 70 19.47 -13.97 -8.16
CA GLN A 70 20.66 -13.84 -7.32
C GLN A 70 20.74 -12.42 -6.76
N TYR A 71 21.29 -12.28 -5.56
CA TYR A 71 21.52 -10.99 -4.91
C TYR A 71 22.94 -10.93 -4.36
N HIS A 72 23.46 -9.71 -4.19
CA HIS A 72 24.82 -9.52 -3.68
C HIS A 72 24.89 -9.96 -2.21
N ARG A 73 25.53 -11.09 -1.93
CA ARG A 73 25.87 -11.48 -0.55
C ARG A 73 27.01 -10.58 -0.08
N GLN A 74 26.77 -9.75 0.93
CA GLN A 74 27.80 -8.92 1.57
C GLN A 74 28.81 -9.74 2.43
N SER A 75 29.00 -11.04 2.18
CA SER A 75 29.92 -11.88 2.97
C SER A 75 31.18 -12.22 2.19
N ASN A 76 32.32 -12.23 2.90
CA ASN A 76 33.67 -12.63 2.48
C ASN A 76 33.80 -14.10 1.99
N VAL A 77 32.75 -14.68 1.41
CA VAL A 77 32.79 -16.01 0.81
C VAL A 77 33.06 -15.82 -0.68
N ALA A 78 34.32 -16.03 -1.08
CA ALA A 78 34.74 -16.09 -2.46
C ALA A 78 34.09 -17.30 -3.16
N GLY A 79 32.81 -17.16 -3.55
CA GLY A 79 32.20 -17.96 -4.59
C GLY A 79 32.46 -17.30 -5.96
N PRO A 80 32.47 -18.06 -7.07
CA PRO A 80 32.56 -17.45 -8.38
C PRO A 80 31.37 -16.50 -8.58
N ALA A 81 31.65 -15.21 -8.73
CA ALA A 81 30.64 -14.22 -9.07
C ALA A 81 30.07 -14.59 -10.44
N GLY A 82 28.88 -15.18 -10.46
CA GLY A 82 28.13 -15.38 -11.70
C GLY A 82 27.91 -14.02 -12.37
N ARG A 83 27.84 -14.00 -13.71
CA ARG A 83 27.48 -12.79 -14.44
C ARG A 83 26.16 -12.22 -13.87
N PRO A 84 25.97 -10.89 -13.82
CA PRO A 84 24.68 -10.32 -13.52
C PRO A 84 23.59 -10.93 -14.41
N GLN A 85 22.45 -11.28 -13.82
CA GLN A 85 21.29 -11.71 -14.58
C GLN A 85 20.75 -10.53 -15.39
N ARG A 86 20.17 -10.79 -16.56
CA ARG A 86 19.54 -9.75 -17.38
C ARG A 86 18.03 -9.82 -17.20
N VAL A 87 17.45 -8.77 -16.63
CA VAL A 87 16.02 -8.67 -16.35
C VAL A 87 15.40 -7.59 -17.23
N ALA A 88 14.41 -7.96 -18.02
CA ALA A 88 13.59 -7.00 -18.76
C ALA A 88 12.29 -6.70 -18.02
N ILE A 89 11.86 -5.44 -18.03
CA ILE A 89 10.55 -5.01 -17.55
C ILE A 89 9.84 -4.28 -18.68
N VAL A 90 8.70 -4.80 -19.14
CA VAL A 90 7.91 -4.20 -20.21
C VAL A 90 6.70 -3.47 -19.60
N GLY A 91 6.75 -2.15 -19.62
CA GLY A 91 5.77 -1.23 -19.06
C GLY A 91 6.35 -0.34 -17.96
N GLY A 92 6.41 0.97 -18.18
CA GLY A 92 6.85 2.01 -17.23
C GLY A 92 5.70 2.65 -16.45
N GLY A 93 4.61 1.91 -16.25
CA GLY A 93 3.49 2.29 -15.37
C GLY A 93 3.75 1.94 -13.89
N PHE A 94 2.72 2.08 -13.04
CA PHE A 94 2.85 1.83 -11.59
C PHE A 94 3.40 0.43 -11.27
N ALA A 95 2.88 -0.62 -11.90
CA ALA A 95 3.33 -1.99 -11.67
C ALA A 95 4.81 -2.20 -12.03
N GLY A 96 5.22 -1.80 -13.23
CA GLY A 96 6.59 -2.03 -13.70
C GLY A 96 7.62 -1.20 -12.94
N LEU A 97 7.30 0.06 -12.63
CA LEU A 97 8.16 0.92 -11.80
C LEU A 97 8.27 0.40 -10.36
N THR A 98 7.18 -0.08 -9.78
CA THR A 98 7.20 -0.71 -8.45
C THR A 98 7.96 -2.02 -8.44
N ALA A 99 7.82 -2.87 -9.47
CA ALA A 99 8.62 -4.09 -9.59
C ALA A 99 10.11 -3.73 -9.67
N ALA A 100 10.49 -2.79 -10.54
CA ALA A 100 11.84 -2.29 -10.64
C ALA A 100 12.37 -1.80 -9.28
N ALA A 101 11.63 -0.92 -8.60
CA ALA A 101 12.03 -0.37 -7.30
C ALA A 101 12.18 -1.45 -6.22
N GLY A 102 11.29 -2.45 -6.20
CA GLY A 102 11.39 -3.62 -5.34
C GLY A 102 12.69 -4.40 -5.60
N LEU A 103 13.02 -4.66 -6.87
CA LEU A 103 14.27 -5.35 -7.25
C LEU A 103 15.51 -4.56 -6.80
N LEU A 104 15.53 -3.23 -7.00
CA LEU A 104 16.62 -2.35 -6.54
C LEU A 104 16.78 -2.43 -5.01
N ARG A 105 15.67 -2.32 -4.27
CA ARG A 105 15.64 -2.43 -2.79
C ARG A 105 16.16 -3.78 -2.29
N LYS A 106 15.91 -4.86 -3.03
CA LYS A 106 16.39 -6.20 -2.67
C LYS A 106 17.85 -6.46 -3.05
N GLY A 107 18.53 -5.50 -3.69
CA GLY A 107 19.96 -5.58 -3.97
C GLY A 107 20.33 -6.74 -4.90
N ILE A 108 19.45 -7.04 -5.86
CA ILE A 108 19.65 -8.17 -6.78
C ILE A 108 20.89 -7.95 -7.67
N ASN A 109 21.55 -9.05 -8.00
CA ASN A 109 22.68 -9.06 -8.92
C ASN A 109 22.19 -9.15 -10.37
N ALA A 110 21.55 -8.08 -10.85
CA ALA A 110 20.97 -8.05 -12.20
C ALA A 110 21.14 -6.70 -12.91
N ASP A 111 21.41 -6.77 -14.22
CA ASP A 111 21.24 -5.67 -15.15
C ASP A 111 19.76 -5.58 -15.55
N ILE A 112 19.13 -4.45 -15.26
CA ILE A 112 17.70 -4.22 -15.49
C ILE A 112 17.52 -3.33 -16.73
N THR A 113 16.64 -3.73 -17.64
CA THR A 113 16.20 -2.90 -18.76
C THR A 113 14.69 -2.70 -18.71
N LEU A 114 14.24 -1.46 -18.53
CA LEU A 114 12.83 -1.08 -18.53
C LEU A 114 12.44 -0.47 -19.88
N PHE A 115 11.34 -0.95 -20.45
CA PHE A 115 10.77 -0.47 -21.70
C PHE A 115 9.43 0.20 -21.44
N GLU A 116 9.30 1.48 -21.82
CA GLU A 116 8.04 2.22 -21.79
C GLU A 116 7.68 2.65 -23.21
N GLN A 117 6.45 2.32 -23.61
CA GLN A 117 5.95 2.58 -24.95
C GLN A 117 5.83 4.07 -25.24
N ARG A 118 5.56 4.90 -24.24
CA ARG A 118 5.39 6.36 -24.36
C ARG A 118 6.68 7.10 -24.01
N ASP A 119 6.68 8.40 -24.23
CA ASP A 119 7.86 9.27 -24.09
C ASP A 119 8.33 9.46 -22.64
N THR A 120 7.50 9.04 -21.68
CA THR A 120 7.66 9.32 -20.24
C THR A 120 7.11 8.17 -19.41
N LEU A 121 7.58 8.03 -18.18
CA LEU A 121 7.06 7.10 -17.19
C LEU A 121 5.66 7.53 -16.71
N LEU A 122 4.84 6.57 -16.27
CA LEU A 122 3.46 6.79 -15.80
C LEU A 122 2.60 7.65 -16.76
N PRO A 123 2.65 7.40 -18.09
CA PRO A 123 2.16 8.34 -19.09
C PRO A 123 0.63 8.51 -19.11
N LEU A 124 -0.11 7.55 -18.56
CA LEU A 124 -1.57 7.61 -18.52
C LEU A 124 -2.05 8.62 -17.48
N GLN A 125 -1.45 8.63 -16.29
CA GLN A 125 -1.87 9.45 -15.15
C GLN A 125 -1.21 10.83 -15.12
N GLN A 126 -0.09 11.00 -15.82
CA GLN A 126 0.61 12.27 -15.89
C GLN A 126 -0.30 13.37 -16.46
N GLY A 127 -0.44 14.48 -15.72
CA GLY A 127 -1.32 15.60 -16.08
C GLY A 127 -2.82 15.34 -15.89
N SER A 128 -3.21 14.24 -15.26
CA SER A 128 -4.61 13.93 -14.94
C SER A 128 -5.03 14.58 -13.61
N ASP A 129 -5.62 15.78 -13.69
CA ASP A 129 -6.06 16.56 -12.53
C ASP A 129 -7.52 16.29 -12.15
N SER A 130 -8.31 15.79 -13.10
CA SER A 130 -9.75 15.51 -12.91
C SER A 130 -10.04 14.20 -12.15
N ARG A 131 -9.02 13.35 -11.98
CA ARG A 131 -9.13 12.05 -11.31
C ARG A 131 -8.44 12.10 -9.95
N TRP A 132 -9.19 11.77 -8.91
CA TRP A 132 -8.65 11.60 -7.57
C TRP A 132 -8.26 10.15 -7.36
N LEU A 133 -7.05 9.92 -6.85
CA LEU A 133 -6.57 8.60 -6.46
C LEU A 133 -6.56 8.52 -4.94
N HIS A 134 -7.20 7.49 -4.41
CA HIS A 134 -7.15 7.16 -2.99
C HIS A 134 -6.84 5.66 -2.86
N PRO A 135 -5.87 5.27 -2.02
CA PRO A 135 -5.35 3.89 -2.01
C PRO A 135 -6.39 2.88 -1.50
N HIS A 136 -7.18 3.25 -0.48
CA HIS A 136 -8.06 2.30 0.21
C HIS A 136 -9.56 2.60 0.12
N ILE A 137 -10.00 3.61 -0.65
CA ILE A 137 -11.38 4.12 -0.54
C ILE A 137 -12.41 3.10 -1.06
N TYR A 138 -12.02 2.28 -2.03
CA TYR A 138 -12.86 1.24 -2.61
C TYR A 138 -13.21 0.13 -1.60
N ASP A 139 -12.42 0.00 -0.53
CA ASP A 139 -12.68 -0.92 0.58
C ASP A 139 -13.72 -0.41 1.58
N TRP A 140 -14.15 0.86 1.47
CA TRP A 140 -15.15 1.41 2.38
C TRP A 140 -16.44 0.57 2.35
N PRO A 141 -17.05 0.24 3.50
CA PRO A 141 -16.82 0.81 4.84
C PRO A 141 -15.80 0.09 5.76
N LYS A 142 -14.91 -0.78 5.27
CA LYS A 142 -13.92 -1.45 6.14
C LYS A 142 -13.09 -0.47 6.98
N VAL A 143 -12.65 -0.92 8.14
CA VAL A 143 -11.72 -0.18 9.01
C VAL A 143 -10.43 0.14 8.24
N GLY A 144 -10.03 1.42 8.28
CA GLY A 144 -8.85 1.94 7.59
C GLY A 144 -9.00 2.18 6.09
N SER A 145 -10.19 1.97 5.51
CA SER A 145 -10.50 2.35 4.11
C SER A 145 -10.32 3.85 3.83
N LEU A 146 -10.40 4.68 4.86
CA LEU A 146 -10.19 6.13 4.77
C LEU A 146 -8.72 6.54 4.93
N SER A 147 -7.78 5.60 5.12
CA SER A 147 -6.36 5.92 5.20
C SER A 147 -5.89 6.56 3.89
N GLY A 148 -5.38 7.79 3.98
CA GLY A 148 -4.91 8.54 2.82
C GLY A 148 -3.58 8.02 2.25
N ALA A 149 -2.76 7.34 3.05
CA ALA A 149 -1.49 6.78 2.61
C ALA A 149 -1.65 5.35 2.09
N ALA A 150 -0.90 5.00 1.04
CA ALA A 150 -0.87 3.66 0.44
C ALA A 150 -0.16 2.61 1.32
N LEU A 151 0.66 3.07 2.27
CA LEU A 151 1.44 2.25 3.21
C LEU A 151 2.35 1.22 2.53
N LEU A 152 2.88 1.57 1.36
CA LEU A 152 3.83 0.72 0.64
C LEU A 152 5.26 0.92 1.19
N PRO A 153 6.09 -0.14 1.24
CA PRO A 153 7.46 -0.04 1.72
C PRO A 153 8.41 0.62 0.70
N VAL A 154 7.97 0.76 -0.55
CA VAL A 154 8.70 1.40 -1.64
C VAL A 154 7.69 2.03 -2.61
N LEU A 155 8.03 3.20 -3.17
CA LEU A 155 7.13 4.00 -4.00
C LEU A 155 5.79 4.29 -3.32
N ASN A 156 5.85 4.64 -2.03
CA ASN A 156 4.67 5.04 -1.28
C ASN A 156 4.09 6.36 -1.80
N TRP A 157 2.80 6.56 -1.61
CA TRP A 157 2.12 7.80 -1.98
C TRP A 157 0.91 8.03 -1.07
N THR A 158 0.41 9.25 -1.11
CA THR A 158 -0.77 9.71 -0.38
C THR A 158 -1.85 10.17 -1.35
N ALA A 159 -3.11 10.03 -0.95
CA ALA A 159 -4.27 10.33 -1.75
C ALA A 159 -4.20 11.78 -2.28
N ALA A 160 -4.24 11.91 -3.60
CA ALA A 160 -4.09 13.16 -4.30
C ALA A 160 -4.76 13.08 -5.69
N ARG A 161 -4.64 14.15 -6.49
CA ARG A 161 -4.95 14.06 -7.92
C ARG A 161 -4.00 13.06 -8.58
N ALA A 162 -4.44 12.41 -9.65
CA ALA A 162 -3.63 11.40 -10.32
C ALA A 162 -2.28 11.98 -10.81
N SER A 163 -2.27 13.23 -11.28
CA SER A 163 -1.05 14.00 -11.58
C SER A 163 -0.11 14.16 -10.39
N ASP A 164 -0.62 14.53 -9.22
CA ASP A 164 0.16 14.72 -8.00
C ASP A 164 0.69 13.39 -7.44
N VAL A 165 -0.07 12.31 -7.55
CA VAL A 165 0.40 10.95 -7.19
C VAL A 165 1.56 10.53 -8.09
N VAL A 166 1.53 10.86 -9.40
CA VAL A 166 2.67 10.63 -10.29
C VAL A 166 3.91 11.38 -9.82
N VAL A 167 3.78 12.65 -9.41
CA VAL A 167 4.89 13.43 -8.86
C VAL A 167 5.47 12.79 -7.61
N GLN A 168 4.62 12.36 -6.67
CA GLN A 168 5.04 11.67 -5.45
C GLN A 168 5.84 10.40 -5.78
N ILE A 169 5.33 9.55 -6.66
CA ILE A 169 5.97 8.28 -7.01
C ILE A 169 7.27 8.48 -7.79
N LEU A 170 7.33 9.43 -8.72
CA LEU A 170 8.57 9.74 -9.42
C LEU A 170 9.64 10.31 -8.46
N GLY A 171 9.22 11.04 -7.43
CA GLY A 171 10.10 11.47 -6.34
C GLY A 171 10.70 10.29 -5.56
N GLU A 172 9.86 9.35 -5.12
CA GLU A 172 10.29 8.12 -4.43
C GLU A 172 11.16 7.23 -5.32
N TRP A 173 10.81 7.13 -6.61
CA TRP A 173 11.58 6.40 -7.61
C TRP A 173 12.98 6.98 -7.75
N LYS A 174 13.08 8.30 -7.94
CA LYS A 174 14.34 9.02 -8.05
C LYS A 174 15.22 8.81 -6.82
N ALA A 175 14.66 8.86 -5.62
CA ALA A 175 15.37 8.59 -4.38
C ALA A 175 15.89 7.14 -4.33
N THR A 176 15.02 6.16 -4.62
CA THR A 176 15.35 4.73 -4.65
C THR A 176 16.45 4.43 -5.67
N TYR A 177 16.34 4.97 -6.88
CA TYR A 177 17.32 4.79 -7.94
C TYR A 177 18.68 5.38 -7.56
N ARG A 178 18.72 6.61 -7.02
CA ARG A 178 19.99 7.26 -6.61
C ARG A 178 20.70 6.47 -5.50
N GLU A 179 19.95 6.00 -4.51
CA GLU A 179 20.50 5.17 -3.42
C GLU A 179 21.13 3.88 -3.97
N TRP A 180 20.42 3.19 -4.86
CA TRP A 180 20.92 1.98 -5.51
C TRP A 180 22.10 2.26 -6.45
N HIS A 181 21.99 3.25 -7.33
CA HIS A 181 23.02 3.59 -8.32
C HIS A 181 24.33 4.05 -7.64
N GLY A 182 24.24 4.70 -6.47
CA GLY A 182 25.42 5.08 -5.69
C GLY A 182 26.15 3.89 -5.04
N THR A 183 25.54 2.71 -4.99
CA THR A 183 26.06 1.54 -4.26
C THR A 183 26.17 0.27 -5.11
N SER A 184 25.57 0.23 -6.30
CA SER A 184 25.55 -0.94 -7.18
C SER A 184 26.48 -0.79 -8.37
N GLU A 185 27.11 -1.89 -8.79
CA GLU A 185 27.89 -1.98 -10.03
C GLU A 185 27.03 -2.40 -11.24
N ASN A 186 25.78 -2.80 -10.99
CA ASN A 186 24.86 -3.26 -12.03
C ASN A 186 24.27 -2.10 -12.83
N LYS A 187 23.81 -2.40 -14.04
CA LYS A 187 23.27 -1.39 -14.96
C LYS A 187 21.76 -1.34 -14.89
N PHE A 188 21.22 -0.13 -14.94
CA PHE A 188 19.81 0.11 -15.22
C PHE A 188 19.70 0.90 -16.53
N ARG A 189 18.97 0.37 -17.50
CA ARG A 189 18.66 1.06 -18.77
C ARG A 189 17.17 1.30 -18.88
N LEU A 190 16.80 2.51 -19.28
CA LEU A 190 15.42 2.88 -19.56
C LEU A 190 15.30 3.26 -21.03
N TYR A 191 14.35 2.66 -21.73
CA TYR A 191 13.96 3.04 -23.08
C TYR A 191 12.53 3.56 -23.05
N CYS A 192 12.35 4.83 -23.37
CA CYS A 192 11.04 5.43 -23.64
C CYS A 192 10.82 5.51 -25.15
N ASN A 193 9.58 5.81 -25.56
CA ASN A 193 9.14 5.64 -26.95
C ASN A 193 9.52 4.26 -27.49
N ALA A 194 9.54 3.24 -26.64
CA ALA A 194 9.87 1.88 -27.02
C ALA A 194 8.75 1.33 -27.91
N ARG A 195 8.98 1.37 -29.21
CA ARG A 195 8.16 0.76 -30.26
C ARG A 195 8.75 -0.59 -30.63
N HIS A 196 7.95 -1.40 -31.30
CA HIS A 196 8.38 -2.70 -31.80
C HIS A 196 9.04 -3.58 -30.72
N VAL A 197 8.55 -3.51 -29.48
CA VAL A 197 9.02 -4.38 -28.40
C VAL A 197 8.45 -5.78 -28.68
N GLN A 198 9.31 -6.70 -29.11
CA GLN A 198 8.96 -8.08 -29.49
C GLN A 198 9.74 -9.06 -28.64
N VAL A 199 9.03 -9.82 -27.81
CA VAL A 199 9.58 -10.89 -26.97
C VAL A 199 9.37 -12.21 -27.68
N HIS A 200 10.46 -12.93 -27.94
CA HIS A 200 10.41 -14.24 -28.56
C HIS A 200 11.40 -15.21 -27.90
N GLU A 201 11.04 -16.48 -27.96
CA GLU A 201 11.87 -17.57 -27.51
C GLU A 201 13.01 -17.86 -28.52
N THR A 202 14.20 -18.14 -28.01
CA THR A 202 15.37 -18.53 -28.80
C THR A 202 15.99 -19.81 -28.25
N GLY A 203 16.94 -20.39 -28.99
CA GLY A 203 17.57 -21.66 -28.65
C GLY A 203 16.76 -22.88 -29.10
N THR A 204 17.41 -24.04 -29.17
CA THR A 204 16.79 -25.30 -29.63
C THR A 204 15.75 -25.84 -28.67
N ASP A 205 15.90 -25.52 -27.38
CA ASP A 205 14.99 -25.85 -26.29
C ASP A 205 13.98 -24.75 -25.98
N ARG A 206 14.05 -23.60 -26.66
CA ARG A 206 13.18 -22.41 -26.45
C ARG A 206 13.23 -21.87 -25.01
N ASN A 207 14.37 -22.04 -24.33
CA ASN A 207 14.53 -21.59 -22.94
C ASN A 207 15.16 -20.19 -22.81
N GLN A 208 15.71 -19.65 -23.90
CA GLN A 208 16.26 -18.29 -23.93
C GLN A 208 15.20 -17.31 -24.40
N LEU A 209 15.23 -16.09 -23.88
CA LEU A 209 14.30 -15.03 -24.24
C LEU A 209 15.08 -13.89 -24.88
N ARG A 210 14.67 -13.50 -26.09
CA ARG A 210 15.20 -12.34 -26.77
C ARG A 210 14.13 -11.27 -26.88
N ILE A 211 14.53 -10.03 -26.65
CA ILE A 211 13.69 -8.86 -26.90
C ILE A 211 14.33 -8.07 -28.03
N GLU A 212 13.56 -7.80 -29.06
CA GLU A 212 13.82 -6.81 -30.11
C GLU A 212 13.04 -5.54 -29.79
N TRP A 213 13.65 -4.36 -29.98
CA TRP A 213 12.96 -3.09 -29.76
C TRP A 213 13.54 -1.97 -30.61
N VAL A 214 12.75 -0.91 -30.78
CA VAL A 214 13.18 0.40 -31.27
C VAL A 214 12.79 1.44 -30.22
N GLY A 215 13.74 2.16 -29.65
CA GLY A 215 13.42 3.11 -28.58
C GLY A 215 14.48 4.17 -28.34
N GLU A 216 14.18 5.09 -27.45
CA GLU A 216 15.07 6.18 -27.06
C GLU A 216 15.55 5.94 -25.64
N GLN A 217 16.87 5.85 -25.46
CA GLN A 217 17.43 5.68 -24.13
C GLN A 217 17.26 6.97 -23.31
N ARG A 218 16.63 6.85 -22.15
CA ARG A 218 16.40 7.93 -21.18
C ARG A 218 17.17 7.68 -19.90
N SER A 219 17.44 8.74 -19.15
CA SER A 219 17.97 8.67 -17.80
C SER A 219 16.98 7.89 -16.93
N PRO A 220 17.39 6.79 -16.27
CA PRO A 220 16.51 6.10 -15.35
C PRO A 220 16.11 6.95 -14.15
N GLU A 221 16.89 7.98 -13.80
CA GLU A 221 16.64 8.82 -12.62
C GLU A 221 15.34 9.64 -12.72
N ASP A 222 15.04 10.15 -13.91
CA ASP A 222 13.91 11.05 -14.14
C ASP A 222 12.95 10.60 -15.25
N GLY A 223 13.37 9.66 -16.09
CA GLY A 223 12.58 9.15 -17.20
C GLY A 223 12.38 10.13 -18.37
N ILE A 224 13.05 11.27 -18.36
CA ILE A 224 12.85 12.36 -19.34
C ILE A 224 14.17 12.72 -20.03
N THR A 225 15.26 12.83 -19.26
CA THR A 225 16.54 13.32 -19.76
C THR A 225 17.13 12.35 -20.78
N ALA A 226 17.47 12.88 -21.96
CA ALA A 226 18.16 12.13 -23.01
C ALA A 226 19.54 11.64 -22.54
N VAL A 227 19.90 10.39 -22.84
CA VAL A 227 21.28 9.91 -22.65
C VAL A 227 22.04 10.07 -23.97
N PRO A 228 23.10 10.90 -24.04
CA PRO A 228 23.86 11.09 -25.28
C PRO A 228 24.57 9.81 -25.73
N LEU A 229 24.65 9.60 -27.05
CA LEU A 229 25.52 8.58 -27.61
C LEU A 229 26.98 8.85 -27.21
N ASN A 230 27.67 7.82 -26.72
CA ASN A 230 29.10 7.82 -26.34
C ASN A 230 29.49 8.69 -25.12
N GLY A 231 28.54 9.13 -24.29
CA GLY A 231 28.85 9.78 -23.01
C GLY A 231 29.55 11.15 -23.13
N SER A 232 29.60 11.76 -24.31
CA SER A 232 30.20 13.08 -24.51
C SER A 232 29.19 14.19 -24.14
N PRO A 233 29.49 15.05 -23.15
CA PRO A 233 28.59 16.12 -22.71
C PRO A 233 28.44 17.27 -23.75
N SER A 234 29.14 17.19 -24.89
CA SER A 234 29.14 18.21 -25.95
C SER A 234 28.18 17.93 -27.11
N ALA A 235 27.53 16.76 -27.17
CA ALA A 235 26.54 16.49 -28.20
C ALA A 235 25.20 17.10 -27.78
N THR A 236 24.69 18.07 -28.55
CA THR A 236 23.32 18.59 -28.50
C THR A 236 22.32 17.50 -28.12
N TYR A 237 21.43 17.78 -27.14
CA TYR A 237 20.43 16.91 -26.48
C TYR A 237 19.43 16.19 -27.42
N HIS A 238 19.91 15.49 -28.44
CA HIS A 238 19.11 14.65 -29.31
C HIS A 238 19.24 13.20 -28.84
N THR A 239 18.16 12.66 -28.27
CA THR A 239 18.01 11.21 -28.20
C THR A 239 18.08 10.65 -29.62
N VAL A 240 18.89 9.62 -29.83
CA VAL A 240 18.84 8.86 -31.07
C VAL A 240 17.96 7.66 -30.80
N THR A 241 16.86 7.55 -31.53
CA THR A 241 16.06 6.34 -31.56
C THR A 241 16.92 5.22 -32.12
N THR A 242 17.14 4.16 -31.34
CA THR A 242 17.96 3.02 -31.74
C THR A 242 17.12 1.74 -31.80
N GLY A 243 17.34 0.97 -32.85
CA GLY A 243 16.89 -0.41 -32.94
C GLY A 243 17.94 -1.34 -32.36
N SER A 244 17.54 -2.28 -31.50
CA SER A 244 18.46 -3.23 -30.87
C SER A 244 17.76 -4.54 -30.53
N SER A 245 18.54 -5.56 -30.25
CA SER A 245 18.06 -6.84 -29.74
C SER A 245 19.03 -7.42 -28.71
N GLU A 246 18.48 -7.96 -27.63
CA GLU A 246 19.28 -8.53 -26.54
C GLU A 246 18.58 -9.74 -25.91
N GLU A 247 19.38 -10.64 -25.34
CA GLU A 247 18.91 -11.79 -24.57
C GLU A 247 18.75 -11.44 -23.09
N PHE A 248 17.67 -11.97 -22.50
CA PHE A 248 17.27 -11.77 -21.12
C PHE A 248 17.03 -13.12 -20.43
N ASP A 249 17.39 -13.19 -19.15
CA ASP A 249 17.19 -14.38 -18.32
C ASP A 249 15.75 -14.42 -17.78
N ILE A 250 15.18 -13.24 -17.52
CA ILE A 250 13.84 -13.04 -16.95
C ILE A 250 13.16 -11.85 -17.64
N VAL A 251 11.87 -12.00 -17.97
CA VAL A 251 11.03 -10.94 -18.52
C VAL A 251 9.81 -10.72 -17.64
N LEU A 252 9.62 -9.49 -17.15
CA LEU A 252 8.44 -9.07 -16.39
C LEU A 252 7.52 -8.25 -17.30
N LEU A 253 6.30 -8.72 -17.53
CA LEU A 253 5.30 -8.04 -18.36
C LEU A 253 4.30 -7.28 -17.46
N ALA A 254 4.45 -5.96 -17.41
CA ALA A 254 3.66 -5.04 -16.58
C ALA A 254 2.63 -4.24 -17.41
N VAL A 255 1.91 -4.93 -18.29
CA VAL A 255 0.92 -4.34 -19.22
C VAL A 255 -0.48 -4.13 -18.60
N GLY A 256 -0.54 -3.86 -17.29
CA GLY A 256 -1.78 -3.88 -16.49
C GLY A 256 -2.74 -2.70 -16.72
N PHE A 257 -2.24 -1.47 -16.82
CA PHE A 257 -3.05 -0.31 -17.24
C PHE A 257 -2.90 -0.09 -18.75
N GLY A 258 -3.99 0.30 -19.40
CA GLY A 258 -4.00 0.45 -20.86
C GLY A 258 -4.96 1.53 -21.34
N THR A 259 -5.00 1.70 -22.65
CA THR A 259 -5.97 2.55 -23.34
C THR A 259 -7.29 1.82 -23.51
N GLU A 260 -8.38 2.58 -23.61
CA GLU A 260 -9.73 2.04 -23.81
C GLU A 260 -9.84 1.31 -25.15
N ARG A 261 -10.70 0.28 -25.23
CA ARG A 261 -10.91 -0.51 -26.45
C ARG A 261 -11.67 0.25 -27.53
N ASP A 262 -12.79 0.86 -27.13
CA ASP A 262 -13.83 1.31 -28.07
C ASP A 262 -14.03 2.84 -28.05
N THR A 263 -13.06 3.60 -27.52
CA THR A 263 -13.15 5.06 -27.47
C THR A 263 -11.77 5.71 -27.38
N GLU A 264 -11.64 6.88 -27.99
CA GLU A 264 -10.47 7.74 -27.84
C GLU A 264 -10.50 8.55 -26.52
N GLN A 265 -11.68 8.66 -25.89
CA GLN A 265 -11.86 9.35 -24.61
C GLN A 265 -11.34 8.51 -23.45
N SER A 266 -10.04 8.62 -23.18
CA SER A 266 -9.41 7.93 -22.07
C SER A 266 -9.92 8.41 -20.71
N TYR A 267 -10.15 7.46 -19.79
CA TYR A 267 -10.48 7.72 -18.38
C TYR A 267 -9.52 8.70 -17.70
N TRP A 268 -8.26 8.75 -18.12
CA TRP A 268 -7.23 9.57 -17.48
C TRP A 268 -7.12 10.99 -18.04
N ARG A 269 -7.89 11.36 -19.08
CA ARG A 269 -7.83 12.72 -19.63
C ARG A 269 -8.72 13.67 -18.84
N ASN A 270 -8.27 14.93 -18.75
CA ASN A 270 -9.06 15.99 -18.14
C ASN A 270 -10.27 16.29 -19.03
N GLU A 271 -11.43 16.30 -18.42
CA GLU A 271 -12.70 16.68 -19.04
C GLU A 271 -13.50 17.60 -18.12
N THR A 272 -14.71 17.94 -18.56
CA THR A 272 -15.61 18.89 -17.91
C THR A 272 -16.79 18.22 -17.19
N TYR A 273 -16.84 16.89 -17.09
CA TYR A 273 -17.95 16.12 -16.51
C TYR A 273 -18.28 16.53 -15.09
N ALA A 274 -17.29 16.93 -14.29
CA ALA A 274 -17.49 17.39 -12.90
C ALA A 274 -17.68 18.92 -12.77
N GLN A 275 -17.83 19.63 -13.90
CA GLN A 275 -17.95 21.09 -13.93
C GLN A 275 -19.32 21.51 -14.47
N PRO A 276 -19.88 22.66 -14.01
CA PRO A 276 -21.06 23.24 -14.62
C PRO A 276 -20.84 23.54 -16.10
N SER A 277 -21.87 23.32 -16.89
CA SER A 277 -21.90 23.70 -18.30
C SER A 277 -21.85 25.23 -18.45
N LEU A 278 -21.08 25.73 -19.43
CA LEU A 278 -21.00 27.15 -19.76
C LEU A 278 -21.84 27.53 -20.98
N ASP A 279 -22.21 26.56 -21.82
CA ASP A 279 -22.85 26.76 -23.12
C ASP A 279 -24.35 26.40 -23.12
N SER A 280 -24.75 25.46 -22.27
CA SER A 280 -26.15 25.08 -22.07
C SER A 280 -26.53 25.11 -20.60
N GLN A 281 -27.82 25.33 -20.32
CA GLN A 281 -28.38 25.16 -18.99
C GLN A 281 -28.48 23.68 -18.58
N ARG A 282 -28.56 22.76 -19.56
CA ARG A 282 -28.72 21.33 -19.30
C ARG A 282 -28.11 20.46 -20.42
N HIS A 283 -27.42 19.39 -20.03
CA HIS A 283 -26.90 18.36 -20.94
C HIS A 283 -27.36 16.97 -20.55
N THR A 284 -27.60 16.13 -21.55
CA THR A 284 -27.89 14.70 -21.36
C THR A 284 -26.64 13.88 -21.74
N TYR A 285 -26.30 12.90 -20.92
CA TYR A 285 -25.18 12.00 -21.12
C TYR A 285 -25.64 10.55 -21.14
N VAL A 286 -24.93 9.71 -21.89
CA VAL A 286 -25.03 8.24 -21.80
C VAL A 286 -23.74 7.74 -21.18
N VAL A 287 -23.84 6.96 -20.11
CA VAL A 287 -22.70 6.24 -19.53
C VAL A 287 -22.84 4.76 -19.87
N SER A 288 -21.85 4.22 -20.57
CA SER A 288 -21.81 2.83 -21.03
C SER A 288 -20.64 2.10 -20.37
N GLY A 289 -20.96 1.20 -19.46
CA GLY A 289 -19.98 0.39 -18.73
C GLY A 289 -20.50 -0.02 -17.35
N GLN A 290 -20.02 -1.16 -16.87
CA GLN A 290 -20.44 -1.74 -15.58
C GLN A 290 -19.25 -2.00 -14.65
N GLY A 291 -18.22 -1.15 -14.72
CA GLY A 291 -17.08 -1.18 -13.80
C GLY A 291 -16.93 0.13 -13.04
N ASP A 292 -16.00 0.18 -12.08
CA ASP A 292 -15.78 1.36 -11.24
C ASP A 292 -15.55 2.65 -12.04
N GLY A 293 -14.79 2.61 -13.15
CA GLY A 293 -14.58 3.79 -13.99
C GLY A 293 -15.88 4.40 -14.55
N ALA A 294 -16.86 3.55 -14.90
CA ALA A 294 -18.17 4.00 -15.36
C ALA A 294 -19.01 4.60 -14.21
N MET A 295 -18.99 3.94 -13.05
CA MET A 295 -19.72 4.43 -11.87
C MET A 295 -19.15 5.75 -11.36
N MET A 296 -17.83 5.92 -11.44
CA MET A 296 -17.15 7.17 -11.11
C MET A 296 -17.58 8.31 -12.03
N ASP A 297 -17.64 8.08 -13.34
CA ASP A 297 -18.11 9.10 -14.28
C ASP A 297 -19.61 9.41 -14.10
N LEU A 298 -20.45 8.40 -13.83
CA LEU A 298 -21.86 8.60 -13.43
C LEU A 298 -21.98 9.51 -12.20
N LEU A 299 -21.23 9.22 -11.14
CA LEU A 299 -21.23 10.00 -9.90
C LEU A 299 -20.74 11.44 -10.14
N ARG A 300 -19.67 11.62 -10.93
CA ARG A 300 -19.12 12.95 -11.28
C ARG A 300 -20.09 13.79 -12.10
N LEU A 301 -20.85 13.15 -13.00
CA LEU A 301 -21.89 13.83 -13.78
C LEU A 301 -23.09 14.22 -12.92
N ARG A 302 -23.45 13.46 -11.88
CA ARG A 302 -24.71 13.66 -11.13
C ARG A 302 -24.56 14.29 -9.76
N VAL A 303 -23.37 14.27 -9.16
CA VAL A 303 -23.13 14.80 -7.82
C VAL A 303 -22.28 16.07 -7.91
N SER A 304 -22.77 17.16 -7.35
CA SER A 304 -22.07 18.45 -7.30
C SER A 304 -20.80 18.34 -6.48
N GLN A 305 -19.70 18.94 -6.97
CA GLN A 305 -18.39 18.94 -6.31
C GLN A 305 -17.95 17.54 -5.88
N PHE A 306 -18.17 16.54 -6.73
CA PHE A 306 -17.91 15.15 -6.36
C PHE A 306 -16.42 14.89 -6.10
N ARG A 307 -16.14 14.36 -4.92
CA ARG A 307 -14.85 13.84 -4.47
C ARG A 307 -15.12 12.55 -3.72
N GLN A 308 -14.58 11.43 -4.22
CA GLN A 308 -14.93 10.08 -3.76
C GLN A 308 -14.57 9.83 -2.29
N ASP A 309 -13.45 10.38 -1.84
CA ASP A 309 -12.99 10.35 -0.46
C ASP A 309 -13.87 11.20 0.47
N ARG A 310 -14.38 12.34 -0.02
CA ARG A 310 -15.18 13.28 0.77
C ARG A 310 -16.65 12.91 0.87
N ILE A 311 -17.26 12.48 -0.22
CA ILE A 311 -18.70 12.27 -0.32
C ILE A 311 -19.22 11.29 0.74
N LEU A 312 -18.42 10.27 1.07
CA LEU A 312 -18.76 9.29 2.11
C LEU A 312 -18.84 9.95 3.49
N GLY A 313 -17.80 10.71 3.88
CA GLY A 313 -17.78 11.44 5.15
C GLY A 313 -18.93 12.44 5.23
N GLU A 314 -19.16 13.20 4.16
CA GLU A 314 -20.20 14.24 4.09
C GLU A 314 -21.62 13.70 4.24
N ILE A 315 -21.97 12.60 3.56
CA ILE A 315 -23.34 12.08 3.60
C ILE A 315 -23.58 11.17 4.81
N PHE A 316 -22.58 10.40 5.25
CA PHE A 316 -22.69 9.46 6.38
C PHE A 316 -22.24 10.03 7.74
N GLU A 317 -21.87 11.31 7.83
CA GLU A 317 -21.45 11.94 9.10
C GLU A 317 -22.47 11.70 10.23
N GLY A 318 -22.00 11.14 11.35
CA GLY A 318 -22.82 10.85 12.53
C GLY A 318 -23.78 9.65 12.38
N LYS A 319 -23.65 8.81 11.34
CA LYS A 319 -24.54 7.67 11.05
C LYS A 319 -23.87 6.33 11.36
N LYS A 320 -23.39 6.17 12.60
CA LYS A 320 -22.56 5.03 13.00
C LYS A 320 -23.30 3.70 12.82
N GLN A 321 -24.57 3.62 13.24
CA GLN A 321 -25.33 2.38 13.18
C GLN A 321 -25.50 1.89 11.74
N LEU A 322 -25.83 2.80 10.82
CA LEU A 322 -25.93 2.50 9.41
C LEU A 322 -24.59 2.07 8.79
N VAL A 323 -23.49 2.73 9.16
CA VAL A 323 -22.14 2.37 8.67
C VAL A 323 -21.70 1.00 9.20
N ASP A 324 -21.94 0.70 10.48
CA ASP A 324 -21.64 -0.62 11.07
C ASP A 324 -22.44 -1.72 10.35
N ALA A 325 -23.73 -1.51 10.09
CA ALA A 325 -24.56 -2.45 9.35
C ALA A 325 -24.13 -2.62 7.88
N LEU A 326 -23.61 -1.56 7.24
CA LEU A 326 -23.00 -1.66 5.90
C LEU A 326 -21.71 -2.50 5.92
N GLN A 327 -20.91 -2.45 6.99
CA GLN A 327 -19.73 -3.31 7.15
C GLN A 327 -20.13 -4.79 7.22
N GLU A 328 -21.18 -5.13 7.96
CA GLU A 328 -21.71 -6.49 8.03
C GLU A 328 -22.20 -6.97 6.65
N ILE A 329 -22.95 -6.13 5.94
CA ILE A 329 -23.41 -6.42 4.57
C ILE A 329 -22.21 -6.62 3.63
N GLN A 330 -21.19 -5.77 3.70
CA GLN A 330 -19.98 -5.91 2.90
C GLN A 330 -19.31 -7.26 3.15
N ALA A 331 -19.15 -7.67 4.40
CA ALA A 331 -18.52 -8.94 4.76
C ALA A 331 -19.26 -10.17 4.17
N LEU A 332 -20.59 -10.09 4.04
CA LEU A 332 -21.42 -11.16 3.45
C LEU A 332 -21.46 -11.15 1.92
N HIS A 333 -21.38 -9.97 1.31
CA HIS A 333 -21.64 -9.76 -0.12
C HIS A 333 -20.39 -9.38 -0.95
N THR A 334 -19.19 -9.45 -0.38
CA THR A 334 -17.91 -9.23 -1.08
C THR A 334 -16.95 -10.41 -0.91
N GLY A 335 -15.96 -10.51 -1.81
CA GLY A 335 -15.00 -11.62 -1.83
C GLY A 335 -15.45 -12.85 -2.64
N LEU A 336 -14.62 -13.90 -2.60
CA LEU A 336 -14.82 -15.15 -3.35
C LEU A 336 -16.19 -15.79 -3.10
N ASN A 337 -16.56 -15.91 -1.83
CA ASN A 337 -17.76 -16.59 -1.35
C ASN A 337 -18.95 -15.63 -1.13
N ALA A 338 -18.94 -14.45 -1.77
CA ALA A 338 -20.00 -13.46 -1.60
C ALA A 338 -21.38 -14.03 -1.92
N ALA A 339 -22.31 -13.85 -0.98
CA ALA A 339 -23.71 -14.19 -1.15
C ALA A 339 -24.37 -13.27 -2.22
N PRO A 340 -25.30 -13.79 -3.05
CA PRO A 340 -26.11 -12.96 -3.93
C PRO A 340 -27.10 -12.07 -3.14
N GLY A 341 -27.77 -11.14 -3.81
CA GLY A 341 -28.86 -10.37 -3.20
C GLY A 341 -28.44 -9.10 -2.46
N LEU A 342 -27.27 -8.52 -2.77
CA LEU A 342 -26.81 -7.27 -2.17
C LEU A 342 -27.83 -6.13 -2.31
N PHE A 343 -28.49 -5.99 -3.46
CA PHE A 343 -29.53 -4.97 -3.64
C PHE A 343 -30.66 -5.10 -2.60
N ASN A 344 -31.13 -6.33 -2.37
CA ASN A 344 -32.17 -6.60 -1.37
C ASN A 344 -31.66 -6.34 0.05
N ALA A 345 -30.40 -6.67 0.35
CA ALA A 345 -29.79 -6.36 1.63
C ALA A 345 -29.76 -4.84 1.90
N LEU A 346 -29.51 -4.02 0.87
CA LEU A 346 -29.57 -2.56 0.96
C LEU A 346 -31.01 -2.04 1.15
N GLU A 347 -32.02 -2.62 0.49
CA GLU A 347 -33.44 -2.27 0.74
C GLU A 347 -33.83 -2.60 2.20
N VAL A 348 -33.50 -3.80 2.68
CA VAL A 348 -33.77 -4.20 4.07
C VAL A 348 -33.00 -3.33 5.07
N LEU A 349 -31.80 -2.85 4.71
CA LEU A 349 -31.05 -1.90 5.53
C LEU A 349 -31.78 -0.55 5.63
N SER A 350 -32.28 -0.02 4.51
CA SER A 350 -33.07 1.21 4.46
C SER A 350 -34.30 1.11 5.36
N ASP A 351 -34.99 -0.03 5.36
CA ASP A 351 -36.19 -0.24 6.17
C ASP A 351 -35.88 -0.41 7.68
N ARG A 352 -34.73 -0.99 8.02
CA ARG A 352 -34.28 -1.17 9.42
C ARG A 352 -33.75 0.11 10.07
N HIS A 353 -33.18 1.03 9.27
CA HIS A 353 -32.61 2.29 9.75
C HIS A 353 -33.24 3.50 9.04
N PRO A 354 -34.57 3.70 9.11
CA PRO A 354 -35.28 4.67 8.27
C PRO A 354 -34.82 6.11 8.50
N ASP A 355 -34.54 6.52 9.75
CA ASP A 355 -34.14 7.90 10.07
C ASP A 355 -32.71 8.23 9.60
N GLU A 356 -31.75 7.33 9.85
CA GLU A 356 -30.38 7.50 9.38
C GLU A 356 -30.33 7.47 7.85
N PHE A 357 -31.03 6.52 7.22
CA PHE A 357 -31.09 6.41 5.77
C PHE A 357 -31.77 7.61 5.10
N ALA A 358 -32.90 8.08 5.64
CA ALA A 358 -33.57 9.28 5.14
C ALA A 358 -32.67 10.50 5.20
N THR A 359 -31.88 10.64 6.28
CA THR A 359 -30.89 11.73 6.42
C THR A 359 -29.80 11.63 5.34
N VAL A 360 -29.22 10.44 5.13
CA VAL A 360 -28.19 10.20 4.10
C VAL A 360 -28.73 10.49 2.70
N ARG A 361 -29.94 10.00 2.40
CA ARG A 361 -30.63 10.23 1.12
C ARG A 361 -30.89 11.73 0.89
N ASP A 362 -31.33 12.46 1.91
CA ASP A 362 -31.57 13.90 1.80
C ASP A 362 -30.26 14.67 1.54
N ARG A 363 -29.18 14.33 2.27
CA ARG A 363 -27.84 14.89 2.01
C ARG A 363 -27.36 14.64 0.58
N MET A 364 -27.53 13.42 0.05
CA MET A 364 -27.23 13.09 -1.35
C MET A 364 -28.14 13.88 -2.32
N SER A 365 -29.44 13.97 -2.04
CA SER A 365 -30.43 14.66 -2.88
C SER A 365 -30.10 16.15 -3.03
N ARG A 366 -29.68 16.82 -1.96
CA ARG A 366 -29.24 18.23 -2.00
C ARG A 366 -27.99 18.44 -2.86
N ARG A 367 -27.15 17.41 -3.01
CA ARG A 367 -25.94 17.44 -3.84
C ARG A 367 -26.20 17.06 -5.30
N LEU A 368 -27.40 16.63 -5.68
CA LEU A 368 -27.70 16.31 -7.06
C LEU A 368 -27.57 17.53 -7.97
N ARG A 369 -26.83 17.35 -9.06
CA ARG A 369 -26.76 18.33 -10.14
C ARG A 369 -28.11 18.43 -10.84
N ARG A 370 -28.46 19.62 -11.31
CA ARG A 370 -29.70 19.87 -12.06
C ARG A 370 -29.45 20.20 -13.53
N ASP A 371 -28.20 20.53 -13.84
CA ASP A 371 -27.67 20.87 -15.16
C ASP A 371 -27.26 19.63 -15.99
N THR A 372 -27.41 18.43 -15.45
CA THR A 372 -27.11 17.18 -16.16
C THR A 372 -28.23 16.15 -16.01
N GLU A 373 -28.45 15.35 -17.05
CA GLU A 373 -29.17 14.08 -17.01
C GLU A 373 -28.25 12.96 -17.46
N VAL A 374 -28.40 11.78 -16.87
CA VAL A 374 -27.59 10.61 -17.24
C VAL A 374 -28.49 9.41 -17.48
N ILE A 375 -28.30 8.76 -18.61
CA ILE A 375 -28.80 7.43 -18.93
C ILE A 375 -27.65 6.44 -18.70
N LEU A 376 -27.84 5.51 -17.77
CA LEU A 376 -26.88 4.42 -17.54
C LEU A 376 -27.25 3.23 -18.42
N SER A 377 -26.43 2.94 -19.42
CA SER A 377 -26.58 1.78 -20.31
C SER A 377 -26.15 0.51 -19.59
N LEU A 378 -27.08 -0.42 -19.42
CA LEU A 378 -26.92 -1.68 -18.71
C LEU A 378 -26.81 -2.84 -19.71
N GLN A 379 -25.85 -3.74 -19.45
CA GLN A 379 -25.76 -5.05 -20.10
C GLN A 379 -26.74 -6.07 -19.50
N VAL A 380 -27.45 -5.67 -18.44
CA VAL A 380 -28.43 -6.48 -17.69
C VAL A 380 -29.82 -5.86 -17.83
N LYS A 381 -30.89 -6.66 -17.67
CA LYS A 381 -32.25 -6.17 -17.87
C LYS A 381 -32.75 -5.36 -16.68
N LYS A 382 -32.35 -5.74 -15.47
CA LYS A 382 -32.78 -5.06 -14.23
C LYS A 382 -31.61 -4.38 -13.57
N PHE A 383 -31.84 -3.17 -13.05
CA PHE A 383 -30.82 -2.45 -12.28
C PHE A 383 -30.30 -3.25 -11.07
N SER A 384 -31.16 -4.00 -10.39
CA SER A 384 -30.77 -4.85 -9.26
C SER A 384 -29.72 -5.91 -9.61
N GLU A 385 -29.70 -6.39 -10.87
CA GLU A 385 -28.72 -7.39 -11.35
C GLU A 385 -27.29 -6.82 -11.46
N LEU A 386 -27.13 -5.48 -11.41
CA LEU A 386 -25.82 -4.82 -11.33
C LEU A 386 -25.10 -5.09 -9.99
N PHE A 387 -25.84 -5.56 -8.99
CA PHE A 387 -25.34 -5.86 -7.65
C PHE A 387 -25.01 -7.34 -7.46
N ASP A 388 -25.30 -8.17 -8.46
CA ASP A 388 -25.10 -9.61 -8.36
C ASP A 388 -23.61 -10.00 -8.43
N PRO A 389 -23.24 -11.15 -7.84
CA PRO A 389 -21.89 -11.68 -7.96
C PRO A 389 -21.40 -11.87 -9.41
N ALA A 390 -22.33 -12.11 -10.35
CA ALA A 390 -21.99 -12.28 -11.77
C ALA A 390 -21.49 -10.99 -12.44
N THR A 391 -21.78 -9.81 -11.86
CA THR A 391 -21.42 -8.48 -12.38
C THR A 391 -20.33 -7.80 -11.52
N ARG A 392 -19.44 -8.60 -10.90
CA ARG A 392 -18.34 -8.27 -9.94
C ARG A 392 -17.23 -7.30 -10.42
N ARG A 393 -17.56 -6.24 -11.17
CA ARG A 393 -16.58 -5.23 -11.64
C ARG A 393 -16.69 -3.87 -10.96
N ILE A 394 -17.63 -3.72 -10.04
CA ILE A 394 -17.88 -2.49 -9.27
C ILE A 394 -17.57 -2.77 -7.80
N SER A 395 -16.75 -1.93 -7.21
CA SER A 395 -16.47 -1.91 -5.77
C SER A 395 -17.75 -1.79 -4.94
N PHE A 396 -17.70 -2.32 -3.70
CA PHE A 396 -18.83 -2.22 -2.77
C PHE A 396 -19.23 -0.77 -2.51
N GLN A 397 -18.24 0.10 -2.29
CA GLN A 397 -18.45 1.52 -2.11
C GLN A 397 -19.26 2.14 -3.26
N ASN A 398 -18.84 1.93 -4.52
CA ASN A 398 -19.53 2.50 -5.67
C ASN A 398 -20.93 1.91 -5.84
N ARG A 399 -21.16 0.63 -5.50
CA ARG A 399 -22.51 0.06 -5.47
C ARG A 399 -23.40 0.76 -4.45
N VAL A 400 -22.91 1.05 -3.24
CA VAL A 400 -23.67 1.80 -2.23
C VAL A 400 -24.00 3.22 -2.73
N LEU A 401 -23.03 3.93 -3.30
CA LEU A 401 -23.25 5.28 -3.82
C LEU A 401 -24.22 5.30 -5.00
N VAL A 402 -24.12 4.34 -5.92
CA VAL A 402 -25.02 4.22 -7.08
C VAL A 402 -26.42 3.79 -6.66
N TYR A 403 -26.55 2.93 -5.65
CA TYR A 403 -27.83 2.61 -5.01
C TYR A 403 -28.48 3.86 -4.40
N LEU A 404 -27.73 4.64 -3.61
CA LEU A 404 -28.24 5.90 -3.06
C LEU A 404 -28.65 6.89 -4.15
N LEU A 405 -27.84 7.01 -5.21
CA LEU A 405 -28.13 7.87 -6.34
C LEU A 405 -29.42 7.44 -7.05
N TYR A 406 -29.64 6.13 -7.21
CA TYR A 406 -30.87 5.58 -7.75
C TYR A 406 -32.08 5.91 -6.86
N LYS A 407 -31.97 5.76 -5.53
CA LYS A 407 -33.04 6.12 -4.58
C LYS A 407 -33.35 7.62 -4.55
N CYS A 408 -32.45 8.46 -5.04
CA CYS A 408 -32.68 9.90 -5.20
C CYS A 408 -33.23 10.28 -6.60
N GLY A 409 -33.48 9.31 -7.49
CA GLY A 409 -33.86 9.59 -8.88
C GLY A 409 -32.74 10.24 -9.70
N GLY A 410 -31.48 9.97 -9.33
CA GLY A 410 -30.33 10.65 -9.88
C GLY A 410 -29.97 10.25 -11.32
N PHE A 411 -30.48 9.16 -11.87
CA PHE A 411 -30.22 8.74 -13.25
C PHE A 411 -31.29 7.76 -13.75
N PHE A 412 -31.29 7.48 -15.06
CA PHE A 412 -32.20 6.53 -15.69
C PHE A 412 -31.44 5.26 -16.13
N PRO A 413 -31.70 4.08 -15.54
CA PRO A 413 -31.16 2.84 -16.06
C PRO A 413 -31.86 2.45 -17.36
N SER A 414 -31.12 2.00 -18.35
CA SER A 414 -31.65 1.53 -19.63
C SER A 414 -30.94 0.26 -20.07
N SER A 415 -31.69 -0.75 -20.53
CA SER A 415 -31.14 -1.97 -21.14
C SER A 415 -30.98 -1.86 -22.66
N ARG A 416 -31.25 -0.67 -23.23
CA ARG A 416 -31.08 -0.41 -24.66
C ARG A 416 -29.60 -0.33 -25.01
N GLY A 417 -29.23 -0.75 -26.22
CA GLY A 417 -27.84 -0.74 -26.64
C GLY A 417 -27.28 0.69 -26.69
N THR A 418 -26.00 0.88 -26.35
CA THR A 418 -25.37 2.22 -26.37
C THR A 418 -25.47 2.90 -27.73
N ASP A 419 -25.29 2.15 -28.82
CA ASP A 419 -25.39 2.69 -30.18
C ASP A 419 -26.84 3.02 -30.60
N GLU A 420 -27.82 2.40 -29.94
CA GLU A 420 -29.25 2.73 -30.10
C GLU A 420 -29.55 4.02 -29.34
N LEU A 421 -29.07 4.15 -28.10
CA LEU A 421 -29.21 5.35 -27.28
C LEU A 421 -28.53 6.57 -27.91
N GLU A 422 -27.36 6.38 -28.52
CA GLU A 422 -26.61 7.43 -29.23
C GLU A 422 -27.39 7.96 -30.43
N ARG A 423 -27.99 7.07 -31.23
CA ARG A 423 -28.82 7.44 -32.39
C ARG A 423 -30.11 8.14 -32.00
N ASP A 424 -30.80 7.63 -30.99
CA ASP A 424 -32.10 8.13 -30.57
C ASP A 424 -32.06 9.47 -29.85
N SER A 425 -30.92 9.78 -29.21
CA SER A 425 -30.81 10.95 -28.32
C SER A 425 -30.18 12.17 -29.00
N GLU A 426 -29.88 12.09 -30.31
CA GLU A 426 -29.11 13.10 -31.08
C GLU A 426 -27.86 13.60 -30.33
N LEU A 427 -27.23 12.71 -29.56
CA LEU A 427 -26.11 13.08 -28.71
C LEU A 427 -24.84 13.16 -29.53
N ILE A 428 -24.08 14.24 -29.32
CA ILE A 428 -22.70 14.33 -29.80
C ILE A 428 -21.83 13.28 -29.09
N ALA A 429 -20.80 12.79 -29.79
CA ALA A 429 -19.95 11.70 -29.31
C ALA A 429 -19.29 11.99 -27.94
N GLU A 430 -19.03 13.27 -27.62
CA GLU A 430 -18.48 13.73 -26.34
C GLU A 430 -19.41 13.47 -25.14
N ARG A 431 -20.71 13.22 -25.38
CA ARG A 431 -21.71 12.95 -24.35
C ARG A 431 -21.98 11.46 -24.14
N VAL A 432 -21.29 10.59 -24.88
CA VAL A 432 -21.35 9.14 -24.74
C VAL A 432 -20.06 8.63 -24.08
N VAL A 433 -20.12 8.41 -22.77
CA VAL A 433 -18.98 7.97 -21.96
C VAL A 433 -18.87 6.44 -22.03
N ARG A 434 -17.90 5.92 -22.78
CA ARG A 434 -17.65 4.48 -22.91
C ARG A 434 -16.51 4.01 -21.98
N ARG A 435 -16.78 3.00 -21.15
CA ARG A 435 -15.86 2.39 -20.16
C ARG A 435 -15.95 0.86 -20.23
N HIS A 436 -15.55 0.30 -21.36
CA HIS A 436 -15.63 -1.13 -21.65
C HIS A 436 -14.35 -1.90 -21.25
N GLY A 437 -13.38 -1.20 -20.66
CA GLY A 437 -12.09 -1.74 -20.27
C GLY A 437 -11.03 -1.54 -21.36
N THR A 438 -9.85 -2.05 -21.07
CA THR A 438 -8.62 -1.69 -21.80
C THR A 438 -8.13 -2.80 -22.73
N ARG A 439 -7.30 -2.42 -23.71
CA ARG A 439 -6.72 -3.29 -24.76
C ARG A 439 -5.56 -4.20 -24.28
N ARG A 440 -5.66 -4.74 -23.05
CA ARG A 440 -4.56 -5.50 -22.39
C ARG A 440 -4.14 -6.75 -23.15
N ASP A 441 -5.13 -7.52 -23.61
CA ASP A 441 -4.92 -8.80 -24.31
C ASP A 441 -4.29 -8.58 -25.70
N GLU A 442 -4.77 -7.56 -26.42
CA GLU A 442 -4.17 -7.11 -27.69
C GLU A 442 -2.73 -6.63 -27.49
N MET A 443 -2.46 -5.84 -26.44
CA MET A 443 -1.10 -5.42 -26.11
C MET A 443 -0.18 -6.60 -25.78
N LEU A 444 -0.66 -7.64 -25.09
CA LEU A 444 0.13 -8.86 -24.88
C LEU A 444 0.43 -9.56 -26.19
N LYS A 445 -0.57 -9.70 -27.07
CA LYS A 445 -0.42 -10.33 -28.37
C LYS A 445 0.56 -9.58 -29.27
N ASP A 446 0.55 -8.24 -29.20
CA ASP A 446 1.45 -7.40 -29.96
C ASP A 446 2.90 -7.47 -29.46
N VAL A 447 3.12 -7.79 -28.19
CA VAL A 447 4.47 -7.84 -27.57
C VAL A 447 5.09 -9.24 -27.66
N LEU A 448 4.28 -10.30 -27.69
CA LEU A 448 4.76 -11.68 -27.61
C LEU A 448 4.75 -12.38 -28.97
N SER A 449 5.70 -13.30 -29.18
CA SER A 449 5.62 -14.26 -30.28
C SER A 449 4.31 -15.05 -30.23
N GLU A 450 3.86 -15.55 -31.39
CA GLU A 450 2.64 -16.36 -31.47
C GLU A 450 2.70 -17.59 -30.54
N TYR A 451 3.88 -18.19 -30.40
CA TYR A 451 4.11 -19.33 -29.51
C TYR A 451 3.93 -18.95 -28.04
N LEU A 452 4.60 -17.88 -27.57
CA LEU A 452 4.52 -17.44 -26.18
C LEU A 452 3.09 -17.00 -25.81
N TYR A 453 2.42 -16.29 -26.72
CA TYR A 453 1.02 -15.91 -26.54
C TYR A 453 0.11 -17.14 -26.44
N LYS A 454 0.34 -18.16 -27.29
CA LYS A 454 -0.41 -19.44 -27.24
C LYS A 454 -0.24 -20.16 -25.90
N LEU A 455 0.95 -20.15 -25.29
CA LEU A 455 1.16 -20.73 -23.96
C LEU A 455 0.29 -20.05 -22.89
N ILE A 456 0.16 -18.73 -22.96
CA ILE A 456 -0.69 -17.95 -22.04
C ILE A 456 -2.16 -18.27 -22.28
N SER A 457 -2.62 -18.28 -23.54
CA SER A 457 -4.01 -18.61 -23.85
C SER A 457 -4.37 -20.04 -23.45
N SER A 458 -3.51 -21.03 -23.74
CA SER A 458 -3.71 -22.43 -23.35
C SER A 458 -3.73 -22.60 -21.84
N ALA A 459 -2.86 -21.91 -21.09
CA ALA A 459 -2.88 -21.96 -19.63
C ALA A 459 -4.22 -21.48 -19.05
N ARG A 460 -4.83 -20.45 -19.67
CA ARG A 460 -6.14 -19.92 -19.24
C ARG A 460 -7.32 -20.81 -19.64
N THR A 461 -7.22 -21.57 -20.73
CA THR A 461 -8.32 -22.43 -21.20
C THR A 461 -8.24 -23.86 -20.66
N GLU A 462 -7.04 -24.44 -20.61
CA GLU A 462 -6.84 -25.87 -20.34
C GLU A 462 -6.53 -26.17 -18.87
N LYS A 463 -5.87 -25.25 -18.14
CA LYS A 463 -5.55 -25.45 -16.71
C LYS A 463 -6.64 -24.91 -15.82
N ASP A 464 -6.83 -23.59 -15.86
CA ASP A 464 -7.78 -22.86 -15.03
C ASP A 464 -7.98 -21.45 -15.60
N ALA A 465 -9.23 -21.02 -15.78
CA ALA A 465 -9.54 -19.64 -16.18
C ALA A 465 -8.99 -18.59 -15.19
N ASN A 466 -8.72 -19.01 -13.95
CA ASN A 466 -8.19 -18.20 -12.87
C ASN A 466 -6.67 -18.38 -12.66
N TYR A 467 -5.97 -19.09 -13.55
CA TYR A 467 -4.55 -19.44 -13.40
C TYR A 467 -3.66 -18.22 -13.12
N PHE A 468 -3.91 -17.11 -13.83
CA PHE A 468 -3.16 -15.86 -13.69
C PHE A 468 -3.84 -14.81 -12.80
N LEU A 469 -4.87 -15.16 -12.03
CA LEU A 469 -5.41 -14.22 -11.04
C LEU A 469 -4.44 -14.10 -9.87
N GLN A 470 -4.18 -12.86 -9.45
CA GLN A 470 -3.11 -12.52 -8.53
C GLN A 470 -3.66 -11.82 -7.29
N PRO A 471 -3.27 -12.25 -6.08
CA PRO A 471 -3.70 -11.57 -4.87
C PRO A 471 -3.13 -10.15 -4.80
N HIS A 472 -3.95 -9.24 -4.30
CA HIS A 472 -3.63 -7.82 -4.09
C HIS A 472 -3.43 -7.48 -2.60
N ALA A 473 -3.38 -8.50 -1.73
CA ALA A 473 -2.92 -8.35 -0.35
C ALA A 473 -1.40 -8.63 -0.26
N PRO A 474 -0.64 -7.89 0.56
CA PRO A 474 0.79 -8.12 0.77
C PRO A 474 1.10 -9.53 1.27
N ALA A 475 2.01 -10.23 0.60
CA ALA A 475 2.52 -11.54 1.01
C ALA A 475 3.80 -11.47 1.86
N TRP A 476 4.40 -10.28 1.98
CA TRP A 476 5.63 -10.04 2.72
C TRP A 476 5.37 -9.50 4.13
N ARG A 477 6.36 -9.65 5.03
CA ARG A 477 6.32 -9.10 6.39
C ARG A 477 6.77 -7.64 6.44
N GLY A 478 6.32 -6.92 7.47
CA GLY A 478 6.78 -5.55 7.74
C GLY A 478 8.31 -5.45 7.76
N GLY A 479 8.86 -4.49 7.02
CA GLY A 479 10.28 -4.23 6.87
C GLY A 479 11.01 -5.07 5.82
N TYR A 480 10.33 -5.98 5.10
CA TYR A 480 10.96 -6.91 4.16
C TYR A 480 11.78 -6.24 3.04
N PHE A 481 11.27 -5.13 2.49
CA PHE A 481 11.96 -4.37 1.44
C PHE A 481 12.98 -3.36 2.00
N GLY A 482 13.19 -3.34 3.31
CA GLY A 482 14.19 -2.50 3.97
C GLY A 482 15.58 -3.13 4.05
N PHE A 483 15.81 -4.30 3.43
CA PHE A 483 17.10 -5.00 3.41
C PHE A 483 17.27 -5.87 2.15
N PRO A 484 18.51 -6.18 1.71
CA PRO A 484 18.77 -7.00 0.54
C PRO A 484 18.60 -8.51 0.78
N GLY A 485 18.34 -9.29 -0.27
CA GLY A 485 18.26 -10.76 -0.20
C GLY A 485 17.04 -11.32 0.52
N ARG A 486 17.05 -12.62 0.86
CA ARG A 486 15.89 -13.31 1.45
C ARG A 486 15.71 -13.03 2.93
N GLU A 487 14.52 -13.33 3.45
CA GLU A 487 14.23 -13.19 4.88
C GLU A 487 15.21 -14.00 5.77
N LEU A 488 15.51 -15.24 5.37
CA LEU A 488 16.45 -16.13 6.10
C LEU A 488 17.88 -15.59 6.15
N ASP A 489 18.29 -14.79 5.16
CA ASP A 489 19.64 -14.26 5.06
C ASP A 489 19.81 -12.95 5.88
N ALA A 490 18.70 -12.33 6.28
CA ALA A 490 18.65 -11.05 7.00
C ALA A 490 19.43 -11.06 8.33
N VAL A 491 19.42 -12.19 9.04
CA VAL A 491 20.11 -12.34 10.34
C VAL A 491 21.63 -12.18 10.22
N HIS A 492 22.19 -12.45 9.03
CA HIS A 492 23.62 -12.40 8.74
C HIS A 492 24.11 -11.07 8.18
N LEU A 493 23.22 -10.08 8.02
CA LEU A 493 23.61 -8.77 7.50
C LEU A 493 24.52 -8.00 8.49
N PRO A 494 25.44 -7.14 7.98
CA PRO A 494 26.29 -6.31 8.82
C PRO A 494 25.50 -5.39 9.77
N GLU A 495 26.05 -5.13 10.95
CA GLU A 495 25.43 -4.25 11.96
C GLU A 495 25.16 -2.82 11.45
N THR A 496 25.97 -2.33 10.52
CA THR A 496 25.78 -1.04 9.85
C THR A 496 24.47 -1.03 9.05
N THR A 497 24.20 -2.08 8.27
CA THR A 497 22.95 -2.27 7.53
C THR A 497 21.75 -2.40 8.48
N LYS A 498 21.90 -3.18 9.57
CA LYS A 498 20.84 -3.35 10.59
C LYS A 498 20.50 -2.07 11.36
N SER A 499 21.33 -1.02 11.27
CA SER A 499 21.12 0.25 11.96
C SER A 499 20.03 1.12 11.32
N SER A 500 19.76 0.92 10.02
CA SER A 500 18.81 1.71 9.22
C SER A 500 17.77 0.86 8.47
N TRP A 501 17.83 -0.47 8.57
CA TRP A 501 16.93 -1.40 7.87
C TRP A 501 15.50 -1.46 8.44
N LYS A 502 14.61 -2.16 7.72
CA LYS A 502 13.22 -2.45 8.13
C LYS A 502 12.38 -1.20 8.41
N LYS A 503 12.47 -0.19 7.54
CA LYS A 503 11.62 1.01 7.61
C LYS A 503 10.30 0.77 6.88
N GLU A 504 9.25 1.34 7.43
CA GLU A 504 7.91 1.38 6.84
C GLU A 504 7.39 2.82 6.84
N TYR A 505 6.27 3.11 6.16
CA TYR A 505 5.70 4.45 6.19
C TYR A 505 5.38 4.91 7.62
N LEU A 506 5.78 6.14 7.93
CA LEU A 506 5.47 6.84 9.16
C LEU A 506 4.96 8.24 8.81
N PRO A 507 3.71 8.59 9.16
CA PRO A 507 3.19 9.93 8.92
C PRO A 507 4.06 11.01 9.55
N GLY A 508 4.33 12.07 8.78
CA GLY A 508 5.07 13.24 9.26
C GLY A 508 4.49 13.86 10.54
N PRO A 509 3.16 14.08 10.65
CA PRO A 509 2.54 14.62 11.86
C PRO A 509 2.74 13.71 13.08
N THR A 510 2.56 12.41 12.91
CA THR A 510 2.85 11.42 13.97
C THR A 510 4.31 11.50 14.43
N ALA A 511 5.24 11.57 13.47
CA ALA A 511 6.66 11.66 13.78
C ALA A 511 7.03 12.94 14.55
N LEU A 512 6.43 14.07 14.15
CA LEU A 512 6.60 15.35 14.82
C LEU A 512 6.09 15.33 16.26
N MET A 513 4.87 14.80 16.48
CA MET A 513 4.27 14.69 17.82
C MET A 513 5.11 13.79 18.74
N ALA A 514 5.55 12.64 18.25
CA ALA A 514 6.44 11.74 18.99
C ALA A 514 7.78 12.41 19.33
N THR A 515 8.37 13.12 18.36
CA THR A 515 9.64 13.85 18.56
C THR A 515 9.49 14.90 19.64
N ALA A 516 8.45 15.73 19.58
CA ALA A 516 8.21 16.80 20.56
C ALA A 516 8.00 16.24 21.97
N PHE A 517 7.23 15.16 22.12
CA PHE A 517 7.02 14.49 23.40
C PHE A 517 8.32 13.88 23.95
N CYS A 518 9.04 13.09 23.15
CA CYS A 518 10.30 12.46 23.59
C CYS A 518 11.40 13.48 23.88
N ALA A 519 11.45 14.60 23.15
CA ALA A 519 12.40 15.69 23.42
C ALA A 519 12.07 16.36 24.77
N SER A 520 10.79 16.62 25.05
CA SER A 520 10.35 17.19 26.33
C SER A 520 10.67 16.27 27.50
N LEU A 521 10.39 14.96 27.36
CA LEU A 521 10.72 13.95 28.36
C LEU A 521 12.23 13.84 28.58
N SER A 522 13.02 13.86 27.50
CA SER A 522 14.48 13.79 27.62
C SER A 522 15.07 15.02 28.33
N GLY A 523 14.49 16.21 28.11
CA GLY A 523 14.85 17.43 28.84
C GLY A 523 14.60 17.32 30.35
N VAL A 524 13.48 16.73 30.77
CA VAL A 524 13.18 16.48 32.20
C VAL A 524 14.19 15.50 32.80
N LEU A 525 14.51 14.43 32.08
CA LEU A 525 15.45 13.41 32.55
C LEU A 525 16.91 13.91 32.61
N ALA A 526 17.28 14.84 31.73
CA ALA A 526 18.61 15.45 31.70
C ALA A 526 18.95 16.19 33.00
N ALA A 527 17.95 16.68 33.76
CA ALA A 527 18.19 17.32 35.05
C ALA A 527 18.81 16.38 36.10
N GLY A 528 18.60 15.07 35.97
CA GLY A 528 19.13 14.04 36.87
C GLY A 528 20.20 13.15 36.22
N HIS A 529 20.72 13.54 35.06
CA HIS A 529 21.59 12.72 34.21
C HIS A 529 22.80 13.54 33.74
N SER A 530 23.98 12.92 33.68
CA SER A 530 25.20 13.60 33.23
C SER A 530 25.26 13.67 31.70
N SER A 531 25.57 14.85 31.17
CA SER A 531 25.75 15.09 29.73
C SER A 531 26.87 14.28 29.09
N ASP A 532 27.78 13.69 29.88
CA ASP A 532 28.92 12.91 29.39
C ASP A 532 28.54 11.47 29.03
N PHE A 533 27.39 11.00 29.51
CA PHE A 533 26.90 9.66 29.26
C PHE A 533 25.69 9.70 28.34
N ARG A 534 25.47 8.63 27.58
CA ARG A 534 24.30 8.55 26.71
C ARG A 534 23.02 8.35 27.51
N LEU A 535 22.00 9.12 27.16
CA LEU A 535 20.59 8.91 27.53
C LEU A 535 19.77 8.88 26.25
N ARG A 536 18.94 7.84 26.07
CA ARG A 536 18.04 7.73 24.93
C ARG A 536 16.60 7.67 25.40
N VAL A 537 15.73 8.39 24.70
CA VAL A 537 14.27 8.39 24.86
C VAL A 537 13.66 8.25 23.46
N VAL A 538 12.72 7.34 23.31
CA VAL A 538 12.03 7.13 22.04
C VAL A 538 10.63 6.57 22.26
N LEU A 539 9.70 6.91 21.38
CA LEU A 539 8.36 6.35 21.36
C LEU A 539 8.23 5.36 20.22
N HIS A 540 7.75 4.16 20.52
CA HIS A 540 7.30 3.20 19.53
C HIS A 540 5.78 3.20 19.51
N ARG A 541 5.17 3.27 18.32
CA ARG A 541 3.73 3.05 18.17
C ARG A 541 3.47 1.59 17.77
N VAL A 542 2.31 1.07 18.12
CA VAL A 542 1.81 -0.21 17.61
C VAL A 542 1.07 0.07 16.31
N VAL A 543 1.42 -0.68 15.27
CA VAL A 543 0.83 -0.58 13.94
C VAL A 543 0.88 -1.94 13.26
N SER A 544 -0.07 -2.21 12.35
CA SER A 544 -0.11 -3.45 11.59
C SER A 544 0.42 -3.26 10.18
N PHE A 545 1.36 -4.10 9.75
CA PHE A 545 1.82 -4.21 8.37
C PHE A 545 1.75 -5.67 7.93
N GLY A 546 1.17 -5.95 6.76
CA GLY A 546 1.02 -7.33 6.27
C GLY A 546 0.26 -8.25 7.24
N GLY A 547 -0.69 -7.70 8.01
CA GLY A 547 -1.51 -8.48 8.95
C GLY A 547 -0.84 -8.86 10.27
N ARG A 548 0.31 -8.26 10.60
CA ARG A 548 1.01 -8.48 11.88
C ARG A 548 1.26 -7.17 12.58
N GLU A 549 1.07 -7.15 13.89
CA GLU A 549 1.48 -6.01 14.72
C GLU A 549 3.00 -5.94 14.82
N VAL A 550 3.50 -4.72 14.71
CA VAL A 550 4.89 -4.36 14.97
C VAL A 550 4.95 -3.12 15.85
N LEU A 551 6.06 -2.98 16.57
CA LEU A 551 6.43 -1.74 17.23
C LEU A 551 7.21 -0.90 16.23
N GLN A 552 6.64 0.21 15.75
CA GLN A 552 7.33 1.13 14.85
C GLN A 552 7.89 2.31 15.64
N GLN A 553 9.19 2.55 15.51
CA GLN A 553 9.86 3.72 16.09
C GLN A 553 9.31 5.00 15.45
N ALA A 554 8.60 5.81 16.24
CA ALA A 554 7.86 6.97 15.77
C ALA A 554 8.71 8.26 15.70
N CYS A 555 9.92 8.26 16.25
CA CYS A 555 10.84 9.40 16.14
C CYS A 555 12.30 8.91 16.20
N ASP A 556 13.26 9.76 15.82
CA ASP A 556 14.65 9.50 16.18
C ASP A 556 14.84 9.51 17.71
N TYR A 557 15.93 8.89 18.17
CA TYR A 557 16.25 8.91 19.59
C TYR A 557 16.48 10.35 20.05
N GLN A 558 15.83 10.72 21.16
CA GLN A 558 16.00 12.00 21.84
C GLN A 558 16.83 11.82 23.11
N GLY A 559 17.57 12.85 23.54
CA GLY A 559 18.39 12.81 24.75
C GLY A 559 19.78 13.41 24.59
N VAL A 560 20.71 12.98 25.45
CA VAL A 560 22.07 13.54 25.56
C VAL A 560 23.14 12.53 25.11
N ALA A 561 24.29 13.06 24.67
CA ALA A 561 25.43 12.30 24.14
C ALA A 561 25.05 11.25 23.07
N LEU A 562 24.15 11.62 22.16
CA LEU A 562 23.71 10.77 21.05
C LEU A 562 24.73 10.76 19.91
N SER A 563 24.99 9.59 19.35
CA SER A 563 25.83 9.43 18.15
C SER A 563 25.04 9.72 16.86
N HIS A 564 25.73 9.90 15.73
CA HIS A 564 25.07 9.99 14.41
C HIS A 564 24.21 8.75 14.10
N ALA A 565 24.66 7.57 14.53
CA ALA A 565 23.92 6.33 14.34
C ALA A 565 22.66 6.23 15.24
N ASP A 566 22.48 7.13 16.22
CA ASP A 566 21.25 7.26 17.00
C ASP A 566 20.24 8.23 16.34
N LYS A 567 20.59 8.87 15.22
CA LYS A 567 19.72 9.85 14.52
C LYS A 567 19.07 9.34 13.23
N SER A 568 19.10 8.03 12.97
CA SER A 568 18.59 7.44 11.72
C SER A 568 17.53 6.35 11.93
N GLY A 569 16.95 6.30 13.12
CA GLY A 569 16.11 5.19 13.60
C GLY A 569 14.62 5.37 13.32
N VAL A 570 14.19 6.58 12.95
CA VAL A 570 12.80 6.87 12.62
C VAL A 570 12.22 5.88 11.60
N ALA A 571 10.96 5.50 11.83
CA ALA A 571 10.15 4.62 11.00
C ALA A 571 10.57 3.13 10.94
N ARG A 572 11.60 2.73 11.69
CA ARG A 572 12.01 1.32 11.83
C ARG A 572 10.94 0.49 12.54
N THR A 573 10.73 -0.73 12.09
CA THR A 573 9.80 -1.69 12.70
C THR A 573 10.54 -2.78 13.47
N PHE A 574 9.92 -3.20 14.57
CA PHE A 574 10.41 -4.26 15.46
C PHE A 574 9.27 -5.24 15.74
N PRO A 575 9.52 -6.57 15.75
CA PRO A 575 8.54 -7.53 16.22
C PRO A 575 8.11 -7.24 17.65
N THR A 576 6.85 -7.51 17.97
CA THR A 576 6.22 -7.17 19.25
C THR A 576 6.78 -7.92 20.47
N HIS A 577 7.60 -8.96 20.26
CA HIS A 577 8.21 -9.74 21.34
C HIS A 577 9.66 -9.32 21.66
N VAL A 578 10.24 -8.40 20.88
CA VAL A 578 11.68 -8.12 20.93
C VAL A 578 12.08 -7.17 22.06
N GLY A 579 13.15 -7.53 22.78
CA GLY A 579 13.79 -6.68 23.78
C GLY A 579 12.89 -6.27 24.96
N THR A 580 13.22 -5.15 25.61
CA THR A 580 12.44 -4.63 26.75
C THR A 580 11.09 -4.07 26.32
N ILE A 581 11.01 -3.50 25.11
CA ILE A 581 9.75 -2.96 24.58
C ILE A 581 8.73 -4.07 24.33
N GLY A 582 9.18 -5.24 23.87
CA GLY A 582 8.31 -6.39 23.69
C GLY A 582 7.84 -7.03 24.99
N LEU A 583 8.66 -6.94 26.06
CA LEU A 583 8.20 -7.30 27.40
C LEU A 583 7.06 -6.39 27.86
N ALA A 584 7.23 -5.07 27.76
CA ALA A 584 6.19 -4.11 28.14
C ALA A 584 4.91 -4.27 27.30
N PHE A 585 5.05 -4.51 26.00
CA PHE A 585 3.93 -4.81 25.11
C PHE A 585 3.19 -6.08 25.57
N GLY A 586 3.90 -7.19 25.78
CA GLY A 586 3.29 -8.47 26.11
C GLY A 586 2.68 -8.52 27.52
N THR A 587 3.32 -7.94 28.53
CA THR A 587 2.81 -7.93 29.90
C THR A 587 1.78 -6.84 30.15
N ARG A 588 1.77 -5.79 29.31
CA ARG A 588 1.00 -4.55 29.51
C ARG A 588 1.37 -3.86 30.83
N GLN A 589 2.58 -4.11 31.35
CA GLN A 589 3.12 -3.54 32.58
C GLN A 589 4.36 -2.70 32.28
N ILE A 590 4.67 -1.74 33.15
CA ILE A 590 5.92 -0.99 33.08
C ILE A 590 7.07 -1.93 33.43
N ILE A 591 8.09 -1.99 32.56
CA ILE A 591 9.27 -2.84 32.74
C ILE A 591 10.49 -1.96 32.98
N ARG A 592 11.21 -2.17 34.09
CA ARG A 592 12.44 -1.42 34.42
C ARG A 592 13.57 -2.39 34.79
N SER A 593 14.81 -2.06 34.49
CA SER A 593 15.95 -2.81 35.03
C SER A 593 16.08 -2.63 36.54
N ARG A 594 16.48 -3.68 37.26
CA ARG A 594 16.78 -3.56 38.69
C ARG A 594 17.98 -2.63 38.94
N LYS A 595 18.04 -2.04 40.13
CA LYS A 595 19.17 -1.21 40.55
C LYS A 595 20.49 -1.98 40.42
N LYS A 596 21.51 -1.33 39.85
CA LYS A 596 22.86 -1.88 39.68
C LYS A 596 22.87 -3.22 38.91
N VAL A 597 21.97 -3.39 37.94
CA VAL A 597 22.01 -4.56 37.05
C VAL A 597 23.35 -4.60 36.32
N SER A 598 23.88 -5.81 36.11
CA SER A 598 25.11 -6.00 35.31
C SER A 598 24.83 -5.69 33.84
N PRO A 599 25.55 -4.73 33.21
CA PRO A 599 25.42 -4.45 31.78
C PRO A 599 25.64 -5.68 30.91
N THR A 600 26.59 -6.53 31.29
CA THR A 600 26.90 -7.78 30.59
C THR A 600 25.73 -8.76 30.63
N GLU A 601 25.14 -8.97 31.81
CA GLU A 601 24.02 -9.90 31.95
C GLU A 601 22.77 -9.38 31.27
N LEU A 602 22.50 -8.07 31.37
CA LEU A 602 21.41 -7.42 30.67
C LEU A 602 21.56 -7.59 29.16
N ARG A 603 22.75 -7.32 28.61
CA ARG A 603 23.04 -7.50 27.17
C ARG A 603 22.88 -8.95 26.73
N LEU A 604 23.38 -9.91 27.51
CA LEU A 604 23.22 -11.34 27.19
C LEU A 604 21.75 -11.76 27.21
N TYR A 605 20.96 -11.27 28.17
CA TYR A 605 19.53 -11.55 28.22
C TYR A 605 18.80 -10.96 27.01
N MET A 606 19.11 -9.73 26.59
CA MET A 606 18.48 -9.11 25.42
C MET A 606 18.80 -9.85 24.11
N LYS A 607 19.97 -10.49 24.02
CA LYS A 607 20.37 -11.34 22.89
C LYS A 607 19.80 -12.76 22.94
N SER A 608 19.25 -13.18 24.08
CA SER A 608 18.76 -14.56 24.23
C SER A 608 17.59 -14.82 23.28
N PRO A 609 17.29 -16.09 22.92
CA PRO A 609 16.13 -16.44 22.09
C PRO A 609 14.80 -15.93 22.65
N ALA A 610 14.70 -15.75 23.98
CA ALA A 610 13.51 -15.18 24.60
C ALA A 610 13.27 -13.72 24.19
N ARG A 611 14.32 -12.96 23.86
CA ARG A 611 14.25 -11.51 23.57
C ARG A 611 14.68 -11.13 22.15
N ALA A 612 15.46 -11.96 21.47
CA ALA A 612 15.77 -11.88 20.03
C ALA A 612 16.17 -10.49 19.51
N LEU A 613 16.86 -9.66 20.31
CA LEU A 613 17.15 -8.27 19.94
C LEU A 613 17.96 -8.15 18.65
N ASN A 614 18.84 -9.12 18.39
CA ASN A 614 19.72 -9.22 17.22
C ASN A 614 19.02 -9.64 15.92
N GLU A 615 17.76 -10.10 15.97
CA GLU A 615 16.97 -10.48 14.79
C GLU A 615 16.28 -9.27 14.14
N ALA A 616 15.96 -8.24 14.94
CA ALA A 616 15.27 -7.04 14.49
C ALA A 616 16.13 -5.77 14.56
N SER A 617 17.20 -5.79 15.35
CA SER A 617 17.96 -4.59 15.66
C SER A 617 19.45 -4.85 15.87
N ARG A 618 20.20 -3.77 16.13
CA ARG A 618 21.60 -3.86 16.52
C ARG A 618 21.75 -4.46 17.91
N ASP A 619 22.92 -4.99 18.16
CA ASP A 619 23.34 -5.37 19.50
C ASP A 619 23.16 -4.22 20.50
N MET A 620 22.64 -4.55 21.69
CA MET A 620 22.67 -3.62 22.83
C MET A 620 24.13 -3.26 23.14
N SER A 621 24.41 -1.96 23.29
CA SER A 621 25.72 -1.45 23.68
C SER A 621 26.14 -2.07 25.02
N PRO A 622 27.40 -2.51 25.15
CA PRO A 622 27.90 -3.12 26.39
C PRO A 622 27.92 -2.15 27.59
N SER A 623 27.79 -0.85 27.33
CA SER A 623 27.79 0.20 28.35
C SER A 623 26.40 0.54 28.88
N VAL A 624 25.32 -0.08 28.38
CA VAL A 624 23.95 0.18 28.85
C VAL A 624 23.78 -0.39 30.26
N THR A 625 23.53 0.51 31.23
CA THR A 625 23.40 0.19 32.66
C THR A 625 21.95 0.26 33.15
N PHE A 626 21.05 0.85 32.36
CA PHE A 626 19.65 1.05 32.72
C PHE A 626 18.74 0.98 31.49
N VAL A 627 17.60 0.32 31.65
CA VAL A 627 16.50 0.31 30.66
C VAL A 627 15.14 0.48 31.34
N LEU A 628 14.22 1.14 30.65
CA LEU A 628 12.84 1.33 31.07
C LEU A 628 11.94 1.30 29.83
N ALA A 629 10.84 0.55 29.89
CA ALA A 629 9.80 0.51 28.88
C ALA A 629 8.44 0.74 29.54
N ILE A 630 7.68 1.73 29.06
CA ILE A 630 6.37 2.12 29.58
C ILE A 630 5.36 1.89 28.46
N PRO A 631 4.44 0.91 28.58
CA PRO A 631 3.39 0.72 27.59
C PRO A 631 2.33 1.79 27.77
N ILE A 632 1.76 2.26 26.65
CA ILE A 632 0.52 3.03 26.59
C ILE A 632 -0.58 2.04 26.22
N VAL A 633 -1.58 1.89 27.08
CA VAL A 633 -2.58 0.82 26.97
C VAL A 633 -3.97 1.36 26.69
N GLU A 634 -4.78 0.56 26.01
CA GLU A 634 -6.23 0.77 25.89
C GLU A 634 -6.96 -0.01 27.00
N PRO A 635 -8.21 0.34 27.31
CA PRO A 635 -9.02 -0.40 28.26
C PRO A 635 -9.14 -1.89 27.88
N PRO A 636 -8.91 -2.83 28.81
CA PRO A 636 -8.81 -4.25 28.51
C PRO A 636 -10.16 -4.92 28.23
N GLU A 637 -11.28 -4.22 28.44
CA GLU A 637 -12.60 -4.80 28.19
C GLU A 637 -12.84 -5.08 26.69
N PRO A 638 -13.62 -6.13 26.35
CA PRO A 638 -14.04 -6.37 24.97
C PRO A 638 -14.70 -5.14 24.34
N ASN A 639 -14.39 -4.86 23.08
CA ASN A 639 -14.87 -3.69 22.32
C ASN A 639 -14.44 -2.31 22.86
N ARG A 640 -13.52 -2.27 23.85
CA ARG A 640 -12.94 -1.01 24.38
C ARG A 640 -11.48 -0.80 24.02
N HIS A 641 -10.92 -1.67 23.18
CA HIS A 641 -9.60 -1.53 22.58
C HIS A 641 -9.66 -1.80 21.07
N THR A 642 -8.64 -1.36 20.37
CA THR A 642 -8.50 -1.61 18.93
C THR A 642 -7.86 -2.98 18.73
N PRO A 643 -8.52 -3.95 18.08
CA PRO A 643 -7.91 -5.26 17.88
C PRO A 643 -6.63 -5.16 17.02
N PRO A 644 -5.67 -6.09 17.22
CA PRO A 644 -5.75 -7.29 18.06
C PRO A 644 -5.22 -7.10 19.50
N SER A 645 -4.45 -6.05 19.78
CA SER A 645 -3.83 -5.83 21.09
C SER A 645 -4.26 -4.50 21.70
N SER A 646 -4.43 -4.48 23.02
CA SER A 646 -4.82 -3.28 23.78
C SER A 646 -3.63 -2.37 24.09
N VAL A 647 -2.64 -2.26 23.19
CA VAL A 647 -1.43 -1.47 23.38
C VAL A 647 -1.31 -0.49 22.22
N VAL A 648 -1.25 0.80 22.53
CA VAL A 648 -1.10 1.88 21.54
C VAL A 648 0.36 2.09 21.15
N GLY A 649 1.26 1.91 22.12
CA GLY A 649 2.69 2.19 21.94
C GLY A 649 3.51 1.88 23.18
N VAL A 650 4.82 2.02 23.07
CA VAL A 650 5.78 1.81 24.16
C VAL A 650 6.82 2.93 24.14
N ILE A 651 6.90 3.68 25.24
CA ILE A 651 7.99 4.63 25.49
C ILE A 651 9.18 3.82 25.97
N TYR A 652 10.33 3.99 25.34
CA TYR A 652 11.58 3.32 25.70
C TYR A 652 12.64 4.33 26.14
N ILE A 653 13.32 4.01 27.23
CA ILE A 653 14.41 4.81 27.78
C ILE A 653 15.59 3.89 28.09
N ASP A 654 16.80 4.27 27.67
CA ASP A 654 18.04 3.64 28.13
C ASP A 654 19.11 4.66 28.52
N SER A 655 20.03 4.24 29.39
CA SER A 655 21.14 5.06 29.84
C SER A 655 22.42 4.25 29.96
N GLN A 656 23.55 4.90 29.68
CA GLN A 656 24.90 4.38 29.91
C GLN A 656 25.55 4.94 31.19
N GLN A 657 24.88 5.84 31.90
CA GLN A 657 25.44 6.45 33.11
C GLN A 657 25.53 5.40 34.23
N PRO A 658 26.72 5.20 34.84
CA PRO A 658 26.86 4.29 35.96
C PRO A 658 25.94 4.67 37.13
N GLY A 659 25.22 3.68 37.66
CA GLY A 659 24.33 3.88 38.83
C GLY A 659 23.05 4.67 38.56
N TYR A 660 22.80 5.12 37.32
CA TYR A 660 21.58 5.82 36.97
C TYR A 660 20.35 4.93 37.19
N PHE A 661 19.32 5.50 37.82
CA PHE A 661 18.09 4.78 38.13
C PHE A 661 16.91 5.74 38.26
N ILE A 662 15.90 5.53 37.43
CA ILE A 662 14.61 6.24 37.55
C ILE A 662 13.82 5.56 38.66
N ASN A 663 13.70 6.20 39.83
CA ASN A 663 12.90 5.67 40.95
C ASN A 663 11.39 5.89 40.74
N ASN A 664 10.55 5.36 41.63
CA ASN A 664 9.09 5.44 41.50
C ASN A 664 8.56 6.87 41.50
N LYS A 665 9.17 7.80 42.24
CA LYS A 665 8.76 9.22 42.25
C LYS A 665 8.97 9.85 40.87
N VAL A 666 10.13 9.64 40.26
CA VAL A 666 10.43 10.15 38.91
C VAL A 666 9.56 9.44 37.88
N LEU A 667 9.43 8.11 37.97
CA LEU A 667 8.62 7.30 37.07
C LEU A 667 7.14 7.74 37.08
N SER A 668 6.56 8.03 38.24
CA SER A 668 5.20 8.58 38.33
C SER A 668 5.06 9.90 37.58
N GLY A 669 6.06 10.79 37.66
CA GLY A 669 6.08 12.03 36.88
C GLY A 669 6.13 11.79 35.36
N ILE A 670 6.91 10.80 34.90
CA ILE A 670 6.96 10.40 33.48
C ILE A 670 5.59 9.87 33.03
N VAL A 671 4.95 9.04 33.84
CA VAL A 671 3.60 8.52 33.54
C VAL A 671 2.59 9.66 33.47
N THR A 672 2.62 10.62 34.40
CA THR A 672 1.76 11.81 34.34
C THR A 672 1.98 12.63 33.06
N MET A 673 3.23 12.78 32.60
CA MET A 673 3.50 13.43 31.31
C MET A 673 2.93 12.64 30.13
N ALA A 674 3.05 11.32 30.16
CA ALA A 674 2.50 10.43 29.14
C ALA A 674 0.96 10.48 29.11
N ASP A 675 0.30 10.50 30.26
CA ASP A 675 -1.17 10.65 30.37
C ASP A 675 -1.64 11.99 29.78
N GLY A 676 -0.93 13.08 30.08
CA GLY A 676 -1.24 14.40 29.50
C GLY A 676 -1.06 14.42 27.98
N PHE A 677 0.00 13.79 27.47
CA PHE A 677 0.24 13.64 26.04
C PHE A 677 -0.87 12.82 25.36
N VAL A 678 -1.20 11.65 25.90
CA VAL A 678 -2.26 10.78 25.38
C VAL A 678 -3.61 11.49 25.39
N SER A 679 -3.98 12.12 26.51
CA SER A 679 -5.23 12.89 26.62
C SER A 679 -5.31 14.00 25.58
N GLY A 680 -4.21 14.73 25.36
CA GLY A 680 -4.12 15.75 24.32
C GLY A 680 -4.35 15.19 22.92
N LEU A 681 -3.74 14.05 22.59
CA LEU A 681 -3.96 13.39 21.30
C LEU A 681 -5.39 12.87 21.11
N GLN A 682 -6.03 12.37 22.17
CA GLN A 682 -7.43 11.94 22.10
C GLN A 682 -8.35 13.13 21.77
N VAL A 683 -8.16 14.26 22.45
CA VAL A 683 -8.90 15.50 22.12
C VAL A 683 -8.63 15.93 20.68
N LEU A 684 -7.38 15.85 20.21
CA LEU A 684 -7.05 16.17 18.82
C LEU A 684 -7.71 15.22 17.81
N SER A 685 -7.95 13.97 18.17
CA SER A 685 -8.64 12.99 17.30
C SER A 685 -10.13 13.29 17.17
N GLU A 686 -10.72 13.89 18.20
CA GLU A 686 -12.13 14.31 18.24
C GLU A 686 -12.33 15.73 17.66
N SER A 687 -11.33 16.60 17.81
CA SER A 687 -11.37 17.98 17.34
C SER A 687 -10.90 18.13 15.89
N ARG A 688 -11.49 19.08 15.15
CA ARG A 688 -11.10 19.37 13.75
C ARG A 688 -9.82 20.20 13.71
N LEU A 689 -8.64 19.58 13.80
CA LEU A 689 -7.37 20.21 13.45
C LEU A 689 -7.24 20.32 11.92
N GLN A 690 -8.14 21.10 11.29
CA GLN A 690 -8.34 21.27 9.83
C GLN A 690 -7.94 20.06 8.96
N ARG A 691 -6.64 19.94 8.64
CA ARG A 691 -6.07 18.95 7.71
C ARG A 691 -5.33 17.80 8.39
N LEU A 692 -5.53 17.57 9.69
CA LEU A 692 -4.94 16.43 10.40
C LEU A 692 -6.06 15.54 10.90
N SER A 693 -5.90 14.24 10.65
CA SER A 693 -6.85 13.24 11.11
C SER A 693 -6.09 12.03 11.65
N ASN A 694 -6.58 11.47 12.74
CA ASN A 694 -6.08 10.22 13.27
C ASN A 694 -6.81 9.07 12.57
N MET A 695 -6.15 8.47 11.57
CA MET A 695 -6.79 7.51 10.69
C MET A 695 -6.35 6.11 11.04
N ALA A 696 -7.29 5.16 11.15
CA ALA A 696 -6.90 3.78 11.30
C ALA A 696 -6.15 3.29 10.06
N PRO A 697 -5.01 2.57 10.19
CA PRO A 697 -4.41 1.90 9.05
C PRO A 697 -5.37 0.79 8.57
N PRO A 698 -5.37 0.47 7.26
CA PRO A 698 -6.14 -0.61 6.69
C PRO A 698 -5.80 -1.93 7.37
N VAL A 699 -6.83 -2.63 7.84
CA VAL A 699 -6.69 -3.99 8.38
C VAL A 699 -6.89 -4.96 7.22
N LEU A 700 -5.78 -5.46 6.67
CA LEU A 700 -5.79 -6.29 5.44
C LEU A 700 -6.26 -7.74 5.68
N PHE A 701 -6.44 -8.15 6.94
CA PHE A 701 -6.95 -9.47 7.31
C PHE A 701 -8.15 -9.33 8.26
N ALA A 702 -9.02 -10.34 8.28
CA ALA A 702 -10.08 -10.39 9.29
C ALA A 702 -9.46 -10.26 10.70
N PRO A 703 -10.11 -9.56 11.66
CA PRO A 703 -9.58 -9.37 13.02
C PRO A 703 -9.15 -10.69 13.69
N ASN A 704 -9.85 -11.79 13.37
CA ASN A 704 -9.60 -13.13 13.90
C ASN A 704 -8.38 -13.84 13.28
N LYS A 705 -7.77 -13.27 12.23
CA LYS A 705 -6.59 -13.82 11.53
C LYS A 705 -5.32 -13.01 11.80
N ILE A 706 -5.38 -11.93 12.57
CA ILE A 706 -4.19 -11.22 12.99
C ILE A 706 -3.43 -12.13 13.97
N VAL A 707 -2.38 -12.79 13.46
CA VAL A 707 -1.53 -13.64 14.29
C VAL A 707 -0.60 -12.71 15.07
N ALA A 708 -0.93 -12.47 16.33
CA ALA A 708 0.07 -11.98 17.28
C ALA A 708 1.20 -13.02 17.31
N GLU A 709 2.44 -12.61 17.02
CA GLU A 709 3.59 -13.50 17.13
C GLU A 709 3.77 -13.88 18.60
N THR A 710 3.18 -15.01 19.00
CA THR A 710 3.35 -15.56 20.34
C THR A 710 4.73 -16.19 20.42
N ASN A 711 5.63 -15.55 21.15
CA ASN A 711 6.88 -16.17 21.55
C ASN A 711 6.55 -17.38 22.45
N SER A 712 7.15 -18.56 22.18
CA SER A 712 6.89 -19.80 22.93
C SER A 712 7.46 -19.78 24.35
N HIS A 713 8.27 -18.76 24.65
CA HIS A 713 8.84 -18.53 25.98
C HIS A 713 7.90 -17.75 26.90
N PRO A 714 7.90 -18.02 28.22
CA PRO A 714 7.17 -17.20 29.19
C PRO A 714 7.55 -15.72 29.03
N LEU A 715 6.56 -14.83 29.01
CA LEU A 715 6.80 -13.39 28.86
C LEU A 715 7.80 -12.88 29.91
N PHE A 716 7.67 -13.32 31.18
CA PHE A 716 8.56 -12.89 32.27
C PHE A 716 9.23 -14.09 32.98
N ASP A 717 10.29 -14.61 32.37
CA ASP A 717 11.06 -15.78 32.84
C ASP A 717 11.93 -15.50 34.10
N ALA A 718 12.59 -16.53 34.62
CA ALA A 718 13.44 -16.41 35.82
C ALA A 718 14.62 -15.44 35.65
N THR A 719 15.18 -15.35 34.44
CA THR A 719 16.26 -14.41 34.12
C THR A 719 15.72 -12.99 34.06
N ALA A 720 14.54 -12.79 33.46
CA ALA A 720 13.83 -11.52 33.47
C ALA A 720 13.61 -11.03 34.91
N LYS A 721 13.08 -11.88 35.80
CA LYS A 721 12.84 -11.55 37.22
C LYS A 721 14.10 -11.15 37.97
N ARG A 722 15.25 -11.67 37.57
CA ARG A 722 16.56 -11.37 38.17
C ARG A 722 17.13 -10.04 37.71
N LEU A 723 16.94 -9.68 36.43
CA LEU A 723 17.56 -8.49 35.82
C LEU A 723 16.62 -7.28 35.74
N LEU A 724 15.33 -7.55 35.63
CA LEU A 724 14.25 -6.60 35.41
C LEU A 724 13.21 -6.74 36.52
N GLU A 725 12.32 -5.75 36.60
CA GLU A 725 11.14 -5.76 37.45
C GLU A 725 9.92 -5.27 36.67
N GLU A 726 8.78 -5.92 36.91
CA GLU A 726 7.46 -5.42 36.53
C GLU A 726 7.00 -4.43 37.61
N VAL A 727 6.85 -3.17 37.26
CA VAL A 727 6.47 -2.11 38.21
C VAL A 727 4.95 -2.06 38.32
N THR A 728 4.39 -2.84 39.24
CA THR A 728 2.94 -2.94 39.46
C THR A 728 2.37 -1.82 40.35
N SER A 729 3.25 -1.07 41.04
CA SER A 729 2.84 0.03 41.94
C SER A 729 2.41 1.31 41.19
N ILE A 730 2.65 1.38 39.89
CA ILE A 730 2.33 2.54 39.05
C ILE A 730 1.57 2.00 37.84
N VAL A 731 0.38 2.54 37.61
CA VAL A 731 -0.45 2.14 36.48
C VAL A 731 0.15 2.73 35.20
N PRO A 732 0.29 1.96 34.11
CA PRO A 732 0.71 2.50 32.82
C PRO A 732 -0.29 3.55 32.29
N PRO A 733 0.16 4.51 31.46
CA PRO A 733 -0.73 5.47 30.84
C PRO A 733 -1.82 4.78 30.00
N MET A 734 -3.07 5.21 30.15
CA MET A 734 -4.23 4.53 29.58
C MET A 734 -5.14 5.50 28.81
N THR A 735 -5.60 5.09 27.63
CA THR A 735 -6.57 5.85 26.83
C THR A 735 -8.00 5.70 27.36
N GLY A 736 -8.88 6.66 27.05
CA GLY A 736 -10.32 6.55 27.36
C GLY A 736 -11.09 5.43 26.64
N GLY A 737 -10.54 4.90 25.56
CA GLY A 737 -11.17 3.89 24.68
C GLY A 737 -10.26 3.52 23.50
N PRO A 738 -10.83 2.92 22.43
CA PRO A 738 -10.07 2.56 21.24
C PRO A 738 -9.33 3.77 20.65
N PHE A 739 -8.02 3.64 20.47
CA PHE A 739 -7.15 4.72 20.03
C PHE A 739 -5.92 4.16 19.31
N GLN A 740 -5.54 4.84 18.23
CA GLN A 740 -4.31 4.56 17.51
C GLN A 740 -3.50 5.84 17.37
N MET A 741 -2.17 5.72 17.20
CA MET A 741 -1.30 6.87 17.01
C MET A 741 -0.89 6.97 15.54
N ASN A 742 -1.82 7.44 14.70
CA ASN A 742 -1.63 7.53 13.26
C ASN A 742 -2.22 8.83 12.68
N PHE A 743 -1.77 9.97 13.22
CA PHE A 743 -2.08 11.29 12.68
C PHE A 743 -1.35 11.51 11.36
N ASP A 744 -2.11 11.76 10.31
CA ASP A 744 -1.60 12.09 8.99
C ASP A 744 -2.31 13.31 8.41
N TYR A 745 -1.73 13.88 7.36
CA TYR A 745 -2.37 14.91 6.58
C TYR A 745 -3.57 14.36 5.82
N SER A 746 -4.65 15.12 5.87
CA SER A 746 -5.85 14.90 5.10
C SER A 746 -6.25 16.20 4.44
N GLU A 747 -6.46 16.22 3.13
CA GLU A 747 -7.10 17.37 2.46
C GLU A 747 -8.58 17.53 2.88
N PHE A 748 -9.07 16.64 3.74
CA PHE A 748 -10.40 16.72 4.32
C PHE A 748 -10.45 17.82 5.37
N VAL A 749 -11.15 18.90 5.02
CA VAL A 749 -11.86 19.74 5.99
C VAL A 749 -13.32 19.38 5.78
N ALA A 750 -14.01 18.84 6.78
CA ALA A 750 -15.47 18.73 6.70
C ALA A 750 -16.02 20.14 6.45
N LEU A 751 -16.61 20.37 5.28
CA LEU A 751 -17.33 21.61 5.00
C LEU A 751 -18.54 21.63 5.95
N GLU A 752 -18.67 22.70 6.73
CA GLU A 752 -19.84 22.94 7.59
C GLU A 752 -21.14 23.14 6.79
#